data_AF-A0A497JMU1-F1
#
_entry.id   AF-A0A497JMU1-F1
#
_cell.length_a   1.000
_cell.length_b   1.000
_cell.length_c   1.000
_cell.angle_alpha   90.00
_cell.angle_beta   90.00
_cell.angle_gamma   90.00
#
_symmetry.space_group_name_H-M   'P 1'
#
loop_
_entity.id
_entity.type
_entity.pdbx_description
1 polymer ?
#
loop_
_entity_poly.entity_id
_entity_poly.type
_entity_poly.pdbx_seq_one_letter_code
_entity_poly.pdbx_strand_id
1 'polypeptide(L)'
;MPIEKIRKRDGRIVAFDASRIRDAIHRAFIAVELENGEKAESLTREVVRLLEKRFRKRIPSVEDAQDTVLEVLEKRGYKKVAREYRAYREKKSELRRLRAKLGIEEPKLTVNALEVLRKRYLLRDEKGKIVETPAEMFMRVAKAIARIDKKYGGNPKKAEETFYKMMAKLEFLPNSPTLFNAGTRLGQLSACFVLPVEDSLKSIFTAVTNMALIEKSGGGVGFDFSKLRPKGDIVRSTHGVASGPVSFMRVFDVATDVIKAGGKRRGAMMGILRVDHPDIVEFITAKQKPGVLSNFNISVAVTDEFMDTVKENGEYWLVNPRNKERTKKLKAAEIWNLIAESAWKSGDPGVVFIDEINRHNPTPEVGRIESTNPCGEQPLLPYESCNLGSVNLSRMVEDGKVNWDKLRETVRNAVHFLDNVIDANKFPLRKIERMTKANRKIGLGVMGFADMLIKLGIPYNSDEALRLAEKLMKFVTEEARKKSVELGEERGSFPNFDKSVWKDRYEAMRNATVTTIAPTGSISIIAGCSSGIEPLFAVSFIRKVLGGTRLFEINPLFEATAKERGFYSAEILEKIAKTGSVQNIEKVPEDVKKVFVTALDISPKWHVKMQAAFQKYTDNAVSKTVNLPHEATVEDVRSVFELAWKLKCKGVTVFRYGSKPEQVLYVGEIKTKEKKFVSAEPEYAGGCPTKTCPFP
;
A
#
# COMPACT_ATOMS: atom_id res chain seq x y z
N MET A 1 -43.88 -18.69 23.33
CA MET A 1 -42.85 -19.72 23.12
C MET A 1 -41.58 -19.01 22.70
N PRO A 2 -40.44 -19.33 23.32
CA PRO A 2 -39.15 -18.79 22.90
C PRO A 2 -38.83 -19.24 21.48
N ILE A 3 -38.17 -18.38 20.70
CA ILE A 3 -37.69 -18.75 19.37
C ILE A 3 -36.40 -19.54 19.52
N GLU A 4 -36.43 -20.80 19.10
CA GLU A 4 -35.26 -21.69 19.15
C GLU A 4 -34.57 -21.82 17.79
N LYS A 5 -35.28 -21.54 16.69
CA LYS A 5 -34.81 -21.79 15.33
C LYS A 5 -35.02 -20.58 14.44
N ILE A 6 -34.12 -20.38 13.47
CA ILE A 6 -34.22 -19.35 12.44
C ILE A 6 -33.89 -19.93 11.07
N ARG A 7 -34.68 -19.56 10.06
CA ARG A 7 -34.47 -19.99 8.68
C ARG A 7 -33.50 -19.04 7.97
N LYS A 8 -32.37 -19.57 7.52
CA LYS A 8 -31.36 -18.88 6.70
C LYS A 8 -31.88 -18.66 5.28
N ARG A 9 -31.20 -17.76 4.56
CA ARG A 9 -31.56 -17.37 3.18
C ARG A 9 -31.36 -18.49 2.15
N ASP A 10 -30.57 -19.50 2.47
CA ASP A 10 -30.33 -20.71 1.69
C ASP A 10 -31.30 -21.85 2.04
N GLY A 11 -32.34 -21.56 2.84
CA GLY A 11 -33.34 -22.55 3.28
C GLY A 11 -32.95 -23.35 4.53
N ARG A 12 -31.68 -23.33 4.94
CA ARG A 12 -31.24 -24.07 6.14
C ARG A 12 -31.88 -23.53 7.42
N ILE A 13 -32.22 -24.42 8.33
CA ILE A 13 -32.72 -24.07 9.66
C ILE A 13 -31.57 -24.25 10.65
N VAL A 14 -31.28 -23.22 11.43
CA VAL A 14 -30.24 -23.25 12.47
C VAL A 14 -30.78 -22.73 13.79
N ALA A 15 -30.03 -22.95 14.88
CA ALA A 15 -30.35 -22.37 16.19
C ALA A 15 -30.45 -20.84 16.12
N PHE A 16 -31.47 -20.29 16.78
CA PHE A 16 -31.63 -18.86 16.93
C PHE A 16 -30.61 -18.31 17.93
N ASP A 17 -30.00 -17.19 17.58
CA ASP A 17 -28.97 -16.54 18.40
C ASP A 17 -29.25 -15.03 18.42
N ALA A 18 -29.80 -14.57 19.54
CA ALA A 18 -30.16 -13.17 19.77
C ALA A 18 -28.94 -12.24 19.76
N SER A 19 -27.74 -12.74 20.10
CA SER A 19 -26.52 -11.93 20.11
C SER A 19 -26.21 -11.36 18.71
N ARG A 20 -26.58 -12.07 17.64
CA ARG A 20 -26.39 -11.60 16.26
C ARG A 20 -27.25 -10.38 15.91
N ILE A 21 -28.44 -10.29 16.50
CA ILE A 21 -29.34 -9.14 16.33
C ILE A 21 -28.75 -7.95 17.09
N ARG A 22 -28.36 -8.16 18.34
CA ARG A 22 -27.69 -7.16 19.18
C ARG A 22 -26.46 -6.59 18.50
N ASP A 23 -25.58 -7.44 18.01
CA ASP A 23 -24.35 -7.03 17.33
C ASP A 23 -24.63 -6.19 16.08
N ALA A 24 -25.66 -6.56 15.30
CA ALA A 24 -26.04 -5.82 14.10
C ALA A 24 -26.63 -4.45 14.43
N ILE A 25 -27.49 -4.35 15.45
CA ILE A 25 -28.01 -3.09 15.97
C ILE A 25 -26.85 -2.23 16.47
N HIS A 26 -25.95 -2.81 17.27
CA HIS A 26 -24.83 -2.11 17.88
C HIS A 26 -23.89 -1.48 16.84
N ARG A 27 -23.53 -2.22 15.79
CA ARG A 27 -22.71 -1.68 14.68
C ARG A 27 -23.38 -0.48 14.01
N ALA A 28 -24.70 -0.49 13.87
CA ALA A 28 -25.44 0.63 13.29
C ALA A 28 -25.42 1.86 14.23
N PHE A 29 -25.47 1.68 15.55
CA PHE A 29 -25.33 2.76 16.53
C PHE A 29 -23.94 3.40 16.48
N ILE A 30 -22.87 2.59 16.46
CA ILE A 30 -21.50 3.11 16.35
C ILE A 30 -21.31 3.87 15.03
N ALA A 31 -21.81 3.32 13.92
CA ALA A 31 -21.66 3.92 12.59
C ALA A 31 -22.24 5.36 12.49
N VAL A 32 -23.29 5.65 13.26
CA VAL A 32 -23.92 6.99 13.32
C VAL A 32 -23.43 7.85 14.50
N GLU A 33 -22.37 7.41 15.20
CA GLU A 33 -21.74 8.12 16.32
C GLU A 33 -22.66 8.41 17.50
N LEU A 34 -23.66 7.55 17.75
CA LEU A 34 -24.50 7.67 18.94
C LEU A 34 -23.90 6.84 20.09
N GLU A 35 -23.53 7.50 21.18
CA GLU A 35 -23.18 6.83 22.45
C GLU A 35 -24.47 6.20 23.01
N ASN A 36 -24.59 4.87 23.05
CA ASN A 36 -25.56 4.11 23.88
C ASN A 36 -25.59 2.60 23.53
N GLY A 37 -24.47 1.88 23.70
CA GLY A 37 -24.43 0.41 23.55
C GLY A 37 -25.44 -0.34 24.45
N GLU A 38 -25.74 0.21 25.64
CA GLU A 38 -26.73 -0.33 26.58
C GLU A 38 -28.16 -0.41 26.01
N LYS A 39 -28.49 0.46 25.05
CA LYS A 39 -29.81 0.44 24.41
C LYS A 39 -29.92 -0.65 23.34
N ALA A 40 -28.82 -1.13 22.77
CA ALA A 40 -28.86 -2.23 21.80
C ALA A 40 -29.40 -3.53 22.43
N GLU A 41 -29.08 -3.79 23.70
CA GLU A 41 -29.59 -4.95 24.45
C GLU A 41 -31.10 -4.82 24.71
N SER A 42 -31.56 -3.63 25.13
CA SER A 42 -32.99 -3.33 25.32
C SER A 42 -33.78 -3.48 24.02
N LEU A 43 -33.27 -2.90 22.92
CA LEU A 43 -33.88 -3.01 21.59
C LEU A 43 -33.87 -4.45 21.09
N THR A 44 -32.81 -5.22 21.36
CA THR A 44 -32.76 -6.65 21.00
C THR A 44 -33.82 -7.44 21.75
N ARG A 45 -33.99 -7.22 23.06
CA ARG A 45 -35.07 -7.86 23.84
C ARG A 45 -36.45 -7.53 23.28
N GLU A 46 -36.68 -6.30 22.85
CA GLU A 46 -37.93 -5.89 22.21
C GLU A 46 -38.13 -6.56 20.84
N VAL A 47 -37.08 -6.62 20.02
CA VAL A 47 -37.10 -7.32 18.73
C VAL A 47 -37.42 -8.81 18.93
N VAL A 48 -36.76 -9.48 19.87
CA VAL A 48 -37.01 -10.89 20.19
C VAL A 48 -38.45 -11.08 20.64
N ARG A 49 -38.96 -10.24 21.55
CA ARG A 49 -40.35 -10.31 22.02
C ARG A 49 -41.36 -10.14 20.88
N LEU A 50 -41.10 -9.22 19.93
CA LEU A 50 -41.96 -9.01 18.76
C LEU A 50 -41.90 -10.20 17.80
N LEU A 51 -40.71 -10.77 17.59
CA LEU A 51 -40.56 -11.98 16.78
C LEU A 51 -41.32 -13.14 17.42
N GLU A 52 -41.17 -13.39 18.73
CA GLU A 52 -41.89 -14.45 19.45
C GLU A 52 -43.42 -14.28 19.37
N LYS A 53 -43.90 -13.02 19.39
CA LYS A 53 -45.33 -12.73 19.23
C LYS A 53 -45.82 -13.03 17.80
N ARG A 54 -45.06 -12.64 16.78
CA ARG A 54 -45.44 -12.78 15.35
C ARG A 54 -45.26 -14.19 14.79
N PHE A 55 -44.31 -14.95 15.33
CA PHE A 55 -43.86 -16.22 14.75
C PHE A 55 -44.18 -17.42 15.68
N ARG A 56 -45.27 -17.35 16.43
CA ARG A 56 -45.70 -18.44 17.34
C ARG A 56 -45.89 -19.81 16.67
N LYS A 57 -46.31 -19.84 15.40
CA LYS A 57 -46.66 -21.06 14.66
C LYS A 57 -45.72 -21.37 13.49
N ARG A 58 -44.69 -20.55 13.25
CA ARG A 58 -43.80 -20.67 12.08
C ARG A 58 -42.39 -20.19 12.41
N ILE A 59 -41.37 -20.76 11.76
CA ILE A 59 -39.97 -20.37 11.99
C ILE A 59 -39.70 -19.02 11.28
N PRO A 60 -39.24 -17.98 11.99
CA PRO A 60 -38.89 -16.71 11.36
C PRO A 60 -37.70 -16.86 10.41
N SER A 61 -37.70 -16.09 9.33
CA SER A 61 -36.54 -15.97 8.45
C SER A 61 -35.58 -14.88 8.93
N VAL A 62 -34.38 -14.86 8.34
CA VAL A 62 -33.43 -13.76 8.57
C VAL A 62 -34.00 -12.40 8.13
N GLU A 63 -34.83 -12.34 7.09
CA GLU A 63 -35.44 -11.08 6.66
C GLU A 63 -36.48 -10.59 7.68
N ASP A 64 -37.32 -11.50 8.21
CA ASP A 64 -38.31 -11.18 9.25
C ASP A 64 -37.65 -10.57 10.50
N ALA A 65 -36.48 -11.12 10.89
CA ALA A 65 -35.68 -10.57 11.98
C ALA A 65 -35.17 -9.16 11.65
N GLN A 66 -34.68 -8.94 10.43
CA GLN A 66 -34.17 -7.63 10.01
C GLN A 66 -35.26 -6.57 9.88
N ASP A 67 -36.44 -6.94 9.38
CA ASP A 67 -37.61 -6.04 9.30
C ASP A 67 -38.08 -5.64 10.70
N THR A 68 -38.13 -6.60 11.62
CA THR A 68 -38.49 -6.33 13.01
C THR A 68 -37.46 -5.41 13.70
N VAL A 69 -36.18 -5.54 13.38
CA VAL A 69 -35.14 -4.59 13.86
C VAL A 69 -35.41 -3.17 13.36
N LEU A 70 -35.67 -3.00 12.07
CA LEU A 70 -35.95 -1.68 11.48
C LEU A 70 -37.19 -1.04 12.11
N GLU A 71 -38.26 -1.81 12.27
CA GLU A 71 -39.49 -1.35 12.92
C GLU A 71 -39.23 -0.88 14.36
N VAL A 72 -38.50 -1.66 15.15
CA VAL A 72 -38.17 -1.28 16.53
C VAL A 72 -37.31 -0.02 16.59
N LEU A 73 -36.31 0.10 15.70
CA LEU A 73 -35.47 1.30 15.61
C LEU A 73 -36.29 2.54 15.25
N GLU A 74 -37.19 2.44 14.27
CA GLU A 74 -38.05 3.54 13.83
C GLU A 74 -39.06 3.94 14.91
N LYS A 75 -39.74 2.96 15.52
CA LYS A 75 -40.72 3.18 16.58
C LYS A 75 -40.12 3.85 17.81
N ARG A 76 -38.87 3.54 18.13
CA ARG A 76 -38.13 4.14 19.25
C ARG A 76 -37.45 5.46 18.90
N GLY A 77 -37.69 6.00 17.72
CA GLY A 77 -37.18 7.32 17.29
C GLY A 77 -35.73 7.32 16.79
N TYR A 78 -35.09 6.15 16.65
CA TYR A 78 -33.72 6.02 16.15
C TYR A 78 -33.64 6.11 14.61
N LYS A 79 -34.25 7.13 14.02
CA LYS A 79 -34.36 7.30 12.56
C LYS A 79 -32.99 7.27 11.85
N LYS A 80 -31.96 7.90 12.44
CA LYS A 80 -30.59 7.87 11.90
C LYS A 80 -29.99 6.46 11.89
N VAL A 81 -30.15 5.71 12.99
CA VAL A 81 -29.67 4.32 13.10
C VAL A 81 -30.42 3.40 12.14
N ALA A 82 -31.75 3.55 12.05
CA ALA A 82 -32.58 2.77 11.13
C ALA A 82 -32.15 2.99 9.67
N ARG A 83 -31.86 4.23 9.28
CA ARG A 83 -31.33 4.57 7.95
C ARG A 83 -29.99 3.89 7.68
N GLU A 84 -29.06 3.92 8.63
CA GLU A 84 -27.74 3.29 8.47
C GLU A 84 -27.85 1.75 8.44
N TYR A 85 -28.68 1.17 9.30
CA TYR A 85 -28.96 -0.27 9.30
C TYR A 85 -29.58 -0.72 7.96
N ARG A 86 -30.51 0.07 7.42
CA ARG A 86 -31.15 -0.16 6.12
C ARG A 86 -30.11 -0.10 5.00
N ALA A 87 -29.28 0.94 4.96
CA ALA A 87 -28.19 1.09 3.99
C ALA A 87 -27.22 -0.11 4.05
N TYR A 88 -26.82 -0.54 5.24
CA TYR A 88 -25.97 -1.73 5.42
C TYR A 88 -26.64 -3.01 4.91
N ARG A 89 -27.94 -3.20 5.19
CA ARG A 89 -28.73 -4.35 4.72
C ARG A 89 -28.86 -4.36 3.20
N GLU A 90 -29.24 -3.24 2.60
CA GLU A 90 -29.34 -3.06 1.15
C GLU A 90 -28.01 -3.36 0.48
N LYS A 91 -26.90 -2.81 1.00
CA LYS A 91 -25.57 -3.08 0.48
C LYS A 91 -25.20 -4.56 0.57
N LYS A 92 -25.47 -5.24 1.70
CA LYS A 92 -25.26 -6.70 1.79
C LYS A 92 -26.16 -7.49 0.85
N SER A 93 -27.36 -7.01 0.56
CA SER A 93 -28.28 -7.64 -0.40
C SER A 93 -27.78 -7.48 -1.83
N GLU A 94 -27.35 -6.28 -2.21
CA GLU A 94 -26.70 -5.97 -3.48
C GLU A 94 -25.48 -6.88 -3.69
N LEU A 95 -24.60 -7.00 -2.69
CA LEU A 95 -23.42 -7.85 -2.77
C LEU A 95 -23.73 -9.34 -2.87
N ARG A 96 -24.80 -9.81 -2.23
CA ARG A 96 -25.26 -11.21 -2.37
C ARG A 96 -25.83 -11.47 -3.77
N ARG A 97 -26.65 -10.54 -4.28
CA ARG A 97 -27.15 -10.61 -5.66
C ARG A 97 -26.00 -10.57 -6.66
N LEU A 98 -25.00 -9.73 -6.40
CA LEU A 98 -23.77 -9.66 -7.18
C LEU A 98 -23.05 -11.02 -7.11
N ARG A 99 -22.74 -11.55 -5.93
CA ARG A 99 -22.09 -12.87 -5.78
C ARG A 99 -22.83 -14.00 -6.50
N ALA A 100 -24.16 -14.06 -6.37
CA ALA A 100 -24.98 -15.09 -7.01
C ALA A 100 -25.02 -14.93 -8.54
N LYS A 101 -25.19 -13.69 -9.04
CA LYS A 101 -25.19 -13.39 -10.48
C LYS A 101 -23.82 -13.65 -11.12
N LEU A 102 -22.76 -13.52 -10.34
CA LEU A 102 -21.39 -13.65 -10.79
C LEU A 102 -20.82 -15.08 -10.64
N GLY A 103 -21.60 -16.06 -10.17
CA GLY A 103 -21.20 -17.48 -10.08
C GLY A 103 -20.00 -17.75 -9.16
N ILE A 104 -19.73 -16.88 -8.19
CA ILE A 104 -18.51 -16.94 -7.37
C ILE A 104 -18.74 -17.89 -6.19
N GLU A 105 -18.18 -19.11 -6.27
CA GLU A 105 -18.02 -19.99 -5.11
C GLU A 105 -16.83 -19.54 -4.23
N GLU A 106 -15.75 -19.05 -4.86
CA GLU A 106 -14.55 -18.45 -4.23
C GLU A 106 -13.89 -17.39 -5.13
N PRO A 107 -13.19 -16.37 -4.59
CA PRO A 107 -12.94 -16.10 -3.17
C PRO A 107 -14.12 -15.44 -2.43
N LYS A 108 -14.18 -15.68 -1.11
CA LYS A 108 -15.01 -14.92 -0.15
C LYS A 108 -14.45 -13.49 0.02
N LEU A 109 -14.56 -12.66 -1.01
CA LEU A 109 -14.15 -11.25 -1.00
C LEU A 109 -14.93 -10.46 0.04
N THR A 110 -14.26 -9.57 0.77
CA THR A 110 -14.93 -8.67 1.73
C THR A 110 -15.87 -7.69 1.02
N VAL A 111 -16.74 -7.02 1.77
CA VAL A 111 -17.62 -5.97 1.24
C VAL A 111 -16.79 -4.88 0.54
N ASN A 112 -15.67 -4.49 1.16
CA ASN A 112 -14.80 -3.45 0.64
C ASN A 112 -14.02 -3.90 -0.59
N ALA A 113 -13.53 -5.15 -0.60
CA ALA A 113 -12.91 -5.72 -1.78
C ALA A 113 -13.84 -5.62 -2.99
N LEU A 114 -15.12 -6.01 -2.83
CA LEU A 114 -16.11 -5.93 -3.89
C LEU A 114 -16.39 -4.48 -4.33
N GLU A 115 -16.46 -3.53 -3.40
CA GLU A 115 -16.67 -2.12 -3.75
C GLU A 115 -15.47 -1.53 -4.50
N VAL A 116 -14.24 -1.83 -4.06
CA VAL A 116 -13.01 -1.41 -4.75
C VAL A 116 -12.94 -2.01 -6.15
N LEU A 117 -13.23 -3.30 -6.30
CA LEU A 117 -13.27 -3.99 -7.58
C LEU A 117 -14.31 -3.35 -8.51
N ARG A 118 -15.55 -3.18 -8.05
CA ARG A 118 -16.67 -2.58 -8.79
C ARG A 118 -16.35 -1.16 -9.28
N LYS A 119 -15.72 -0.35 -8.43
CA LYS A 119 -15.41 1.05 -8.74
C LYS A 119 -14.27 1.18 -9.73
N ARG A 120 -13.20 0.37 -9.58
CA ARG A 120 -11.91 0.64 -10.24
C ARG A 120 -11.42 -0.45 -11.17
N TYR A 121 -11.73 -1.73 -10.89
CA TYR A 121 -11.06 -2.85 -11.55
C TYR A 121 -11.90 -3.52 -12.63
N LEU A 122 -13.19 -3.74 -12.36
CA LEU A 122 -14.05 -4.47 -13.28
C LEU A 122 -14.27 -3.66 -14.57
N LEU A 123 -14.03 -4.30 -15.70
CA LEU A 123 -14.29 -3.77 -17.04
C LEU A 123 -15.72 -3.27 -17.20
N ARG A 124 -15.85 -2.23 -18.01
CA ARG A 124 -17.11 -1.58 -18.34
C ARG A 124 -17.26 -1.45 -19.85
N ASP A 125 -18.49 -1.56 -20.34
CA ASP A 125 -18.82 -1.24 -21.72
C ASP A 125 -18.84 0.28 -21.97
N GLU A 126 -19.14 0.66 -23.21
CA GLU A 126 -19.24 2.07 -23.65
C GLU A 126 -20.34 2.85 -22.92
N LYS A 127 -21.34 2.15 -22.38
CA LYS A 127 -22.43 2.73 -21.58
C LYS A 127 -22.07 2.78 -20.08
N GLY A 128 -20.85 2.40 -19.70
CA GLY A 128 -20.35 2.43 -18.34
C GLY A 128 -20.85 1.28 -17.45
N LYS A 129 -21.55 0.29 -18.01
CA LYS A 129 -22.07 -0.88 -17.28
C LYS A 129 -20.95 -1.90 -17.10
N ILE A 130 -20.88 -2.51 -15.91
CA ILE A 130 -19.88 -3.54 -15.60
C ILE A 130 -20.17 -4.81 -16.40
N VAL A 131 -19.16 -5.33 -17.09
CA VAL A 131 -19.25 -6.48 -18.01
C VAL A 131 -18.40 -7.68 -17.60
N GLU A 132 -17.69 -7.61 -16.47
CA GLU A 132 -16.94 -8.75 -15.94
C GLU A 132 -17.16 -8.94 -14.44
N THR A 133 -17.06 -10.19 -14.00
CA THR A 133 -17.00 -10.59 -12.59
C THR A 133 -15.56 -10.53 -12.06
N PRO A 134 -15.33 -10.49 -10.73
CA PRO A 134 -14.00 -10.68 -10.15
C PRO A 134 -13.32 -11.98 -10.59
N ALA A 135 -14.06 -13.09 -10.72
CA ALA A 135 -13.50 -14.36 -11.19
C ALA A 135 -13.10 -14.27 -12.68
N GLU A 136 -13.93 -13.64 -13.51
CA GLU A 136 -13.63 -13.39 -14.92
C GLU A 136 -12.45 -12.42 -15.08
N MET A 137 -12.32 -11.42 -14.21
CA MET A 137 -11.16 -10.53 -14.15
C MET A 137 -9.88 -11.33 -13.87
N PHE A 138 -9.86 -12.19 -12.84
CA PHE A 138 -8.71 -13.04 -12.55
C PHE A 138 -8.40 -14.01 -13.68
N MET A 139 -9.44 -14.60 -14.31
CA MET A 139 -9.28 -15.48 -15.47
C MET A 139 -8.68 -14.74 -16.67
N ARG A 140 -9.18 -13.53 -16.97
CA ARG A 140 -8.66 -12.66 -18.02
C ARG A 140 -7.18 -12.36 -17.80
N VAL A 141 -6.81 -11.99 -16.57
CA VAL A 141 -5.41 -11.71 -16.20
C VAL A 141 -4.57 -12.97 -16.36
N ALA A 142 -4.97 -14.10 -15.75
CA ALA A 142 -4.23 -15.36 -15.81
C ALA A 142 -3.99 -15.81 -17.27
N LYS A 143 -5.05 -15.81 -18.09
CA LYS A 143 -4.98 -16.18 -19.51
C LYS A 143 -4.07 -15.25 -20.31
N ALA A 144 -4.16 -13.95 -20.08
CA ALA A 144 -3.33 -12.97 -20.79
C ALA A 144 -1.84 -13.15 -20.49
N ILE A 145 -1.48 -13.40 -19.23
CA ILE A 145 -0.09 -13.55 -18.79
C ILE A 145 0.46 -14.94 -19.16
N ALA A 146 -0.32 -16.02 -18.98
CA ALA A 146 0.10 -17.38 -19.30
C ALA A 146 0.36 -17.60 -20.81
N ARG A 147 -0.33 -16.86 -21.69
CA ARG A 147 -0.12 -16.93 -23.15
C ARG A 147 1.34 -16.69 -23.58
N ILE A 148 2.11 -15.94 -22.78
CA ILE A 148 3.53 -15.66 -23.05
C ILE A 148 4.37 -16.93 -23.05
N ASP A 149 3.98 -17.99 -22.33
CA ASP A 149 4.74 -19.23 -22.31
C ASP A 149 4.87 -19.87 -23.69
N LYS A 150 3.92 -19.64 -24.61
CA LYS A 150 4.03 -20.12 -26.01
C LYS A 150 5.28 -19.59 -26.70
N LYS A 151 5.67 -18.34 -26.39
CA LYS A 151 6.86 -17.70 -26.98
C LYS A 151 8.15 -18.44 -26.61
N TYR A 152 8.12 -19.19 -25.52
CA TYR A 152 9.25 -19.94 -24.97
C TYR A 152 9.02 -21.46 -25.05
N GLY A 153 8.13 -21.94 -25.92
CA GLY A 153 7.86 -23.38 -26.11
C GLY A 153 7.08 -24.05 -24.98
N GLY A 154 6.63 -23.30 -23.96
CA GLY A 154 5.86 -23.82 -22.83
C GLY A 154 4.36 -23.98 -23.13
N ASN A 155 3.65 -24.72 -22.26
CA ASN A 155 2.20 -24.92 -22.34
C ASN A 155 1.44 -23.88 -21.48
N PRO A 156 0.72 -22.91 -22.09
CA PRO A 156 0.00 -21.87 -21.36
C PRO A 156 -1.12 -22.39 -20.46
N LYS A 157 -1.72 -23.55 -20.77
CA LYS A 157 -2.89 -24.02 -20.02
C LYS A 157 -2.53 -24.29 -18.54
N LYS A 158 -1.36 -24.90 -18.31
CA LYS A 158 -0.87 -25.20 -16.96
C LYS A 158 -0.59 -23.91 -16.18
N ALA A 159 0.09 -22.95 -16.80
CA ALA A 159 0.36 -21.66 -16.17
C ALA A 159 -0.92 -20.85 -15.93
N GLU A 160 -1.87 -20.85 -16.87
CA GLU A 160 -3.17 -20.18 -16.73
C GLU A 160 -3.94 -20.70 -15.51
N GLU A 161 -4.01 -22.02 -15.35
CA GLU A 161 -4.65 -22.65 -14.19
C GLU A 161 -3.96 -22.29 -12.88
N THR A 162 -2.62 -22.39 -12.82
CA THR A 162 -1.84 -22.01 -11.63
C THR A 162 -2.02 -20.53 -11.28
N PHE A 163 -1.92 -19.64 -12.26
CA PHE A 163 -2.03 -18.19 -12.07
C PHE A 163 -3.43 -17.79 -11.63
N TYR A 164 -4.46 -18.41 -12.20
CA TYR A 164 -5.83 -18.21 -11.77
C TYR A 164 -6.03 -18.67 -10.32
N LYS A 165 -5.57 -19.89 -9.97
CA LYS A 165 -5.73 -20.45 -8.63
C LYS A 165 -5.08 -19.59 -7.55
N MET A 166 -3.85 -19.12 -7.74
CA MET A 166 -3.17 -18.29 -6.73
C MET A 166 -3.88 -16.93 -6.51
N MET A 167 -4.44 -16.33 -7.55
CA MET A 167 -5.24 -15.09 -7.43
C MET A 167 -6.62 -15.35 -6.83
N ALA A 168 -7.31 -16.40 -7.26
CA ALA A 168 -8.62 -16.78 -6.76
C ALA A 168 -8.58 -17.17 -5.27
N LYS A 169 -7.50 -17.82 -4.81
CA LYS A 169 -7.25 -18.10 -3.39
C LYS A 169 -6.71 -16.91 -2.59
N LEU A 170 -6.44 -15.78 -3.26
CA LEU A 170 -5.85 -14.57 -2.69
C LEU A 170 -4.48 -14.83 -2.03
N GLU A 171 -3.74 -15.82 -2.55
CA GLU A 171 -2.38 -16.19 -2.13
C GLU A 171 -1.34 -15.26 -2.74
N PHE A 172 -1.61 -14.78 -3.95
CA PHE A 172 -0.82 -13.79 -4.66
C PHE A 172 -1.74 -12.83 -5.43
N LEU A 173 -1.39 -11.54 -5.45
CA LEU A 173 -2.01 -10.58 -6.36
C LEU A 173 -0.92 -9.76 -7.06
N PRO A 174 -1.01 -9.55 -8.40
CA PRO A 174 -0.15 -8.61 -9.08
C PRO A 174 -0.60 -7.17 -8.77
N ASN A 175 0.23 -6.20 -9.13
CA ASN A 175 -0.11 -4.79 -8.99
C ASN A 175 -1.41 -4.40 -9.72
N SER A 176 -1.98 -3.26 -9.30
CA SER A 176 -3.25 -2.80 -9.85
C SER A 176 -3.25 -2.64 -11.39
N PRO A 177 -2.21 -2.08 -12.05
CA PRO A 177 -2.17 -1.97 -13.50
C PRO A 177 -2.25 -3.31 -14.22
N THR A 178 -1.65 -4.38 -13.69
CA THR A 178 -1.80 -5.71 -14.26
C THR A 178 -3.25 -6.19 -14.17
N LEU A 179 -3.92 -6.01 -13.01
CA LEU A 179 -5.33 -6.35 -12.85
C LEU A 179 -6.25 -5.54 -13.79
N PHE A 180 -5.96 -4.24 -13.96
CA PHE A 180 -6.72 -3.35 -14.85
C PHE A 180 -6.57 -3.71 -16.32
N ASN A 181 -5.35 -4.00 -16.76
CA ASN A 181 -4.99 -3.88 -18.18
C ASN A 181 -4.57 -5.19 -18.84
N ALA A 182 -4.29 -6.27 -18.10
CA ALA A 182 -3.94 -7.55 -18.72
C ALA A 182 -5.09 -8.06 -19.61
N GLY A 183 -4.79 -8.35 -20.87
CA GLY A 183 -5.79 -8.79 -21.84
C GLY A 183 -6.71 -7.69 -22.37
N THR A 184 -6.45 -6.40 -22.09
CA THR A 184 -7.22 -5.28 -22.63
C THR A 184 -6.47 -4.57 -23.77
N ARG A 185 -7.14 -3.62 -24.46
CA ARG A 185 -6.51 -2.84 -25.54
C ARG A 185 -5.30 -2.02 -25.04
N LEU A 186 -5.43 -1.38 -23.87
CA LEU A 186 -4.39 -0.52 -23.29
C LEU A 186 -3.14 -1.32 -22.93
N GLY A 187 -3.29 -2.47 -22.26
CA GLY A 187 -2.22 -3.45 -22.06
C GLY A 187 -0.99 -2.98 -21.26
N GLN A 188 -1.03 -1.81 -20.59
CA GLN A 188 0.09 -1.38 -19.74
C GLN A 188 -0.01 -1.99 -18.34
N LEU A 189 0.95 -2.84 -17.99
CA LEU A 189 0.97 -3.67 -16.79
C LEU A 189 1.94 -3.14 -15.71
N SER A 190 2.94 -2.34 -16.11
CA SER A 190 3.88 -1.72 -15.17
C SER A 190 3.24 -0.52 -14.47
N ALA A 191 3.56 -0.36 -13.18
CA ALA A 191 2.93 0.68 -12.35
C ALA A 191 3.67 2.00 -12.29
N CYS A 192 4.99 1.95 -12.30
CA CYS A 192 5.84 3.11 -12.13
C CYS A 192 7.10 3.00 -13.00
N PHE A 193 7.73 4.15 -13.24
CA PHE A 193 8.89 4.29 -14.11
C PHE A 193 9.85 5.33 -13.53
N VAL A 194 11.10 5.33 -13.97
CA VAL A 194 12.06 6.42 -13.70
C VAL A 194 12.47 7.06 -15.01
N LEU A 195 12.47 8.39 -15.09
CA LEU A 195 12.88 9.15 -16.27
C LEU A 195 14.07 10.06 -15.94
N PRO A 196 15.06 10.18 -16.85
CA PRO A 196 16.20 11.07 -16.65
C PRO A 196 15.80 12.53 -16.92
N VAL A 197 16.45 13.46 -16.21
CA VAL A 197 16.33 14.91 -16.42
C VAL A 197 17.75 15.49 -16.57
N GLU A 198 18.21 15.64 -17.80
CA GLU A 198 19.51 16.23 -18.12
C GLU A 198 19.44 17.77 -18.14
N ASP A 199 20.58 18.45 -17.97
CA ASP A 199 20.71 19.93 -17.90
C ASP A 199 20.53 20.63 -19.26
N SER A 200 19.34 20.47 -19.86
CA SER A 200 18.92 21.17 -21.07
C SER A 200 17.40 21.29 -21.13
N LEU A 201 16.90 22.40 -21.68
CA LEU A 201 15.45 22.57 -21.91
C LEU A 201 14.85 21.43 -22.74
N LYS A 202 15.58 20.96 -23.77
CA LYS A 202 15.16 19.83 -24.59
C LYS A 202 14.94 18.58 -23.74
N SER A 203 15.87 18.24 -22.85
CA SER A 203 15.70 17.07 -21.97
C SER A 203 14.58 17.27 -20.96
N ILE A 204 14.50 18.44 -20.32
CA ILE A 204 13.47 18.77 -19.33
C ILE A 204 12.07 18.59 -19.94
N PHE A 205 11.80 19.25 -21.07
CA PHE A 205 10.49 19.15 -21.70
C PHE A 205 10.24 17.78 -22.35
N THR A 206 11.27 17.07 -22.81
CA THR A 206 11.13 15.66 -23.24
C THR A 206 10.72 14.77 -22.06
N ALA A 207 11.26 15.00 -20.86
CA ALA A 207 10.86 14.27 -19.66
C ALA A 207 9.41 14.58 -19.28
N VAL A 208 8.96 15.85 -19.38
CA VAL A 208 7.55 16.24 -19.19
C VAL A 208 6.64 15.54 -20.22
N THR A 209 7.01 15.50 -21.50
CA THR A 209 6.23 14.78 -22.54
C THR A 209 6.14 13.28 -22.24
N ASN A 210 7.27 12.65 -21.91
CA ASN A 210 7.34 11.23 -21.59
C ASN A 210 6.52 10.89 -20.34
N MET A 211 6.61 11.74 -19.30
CA MET A 211 5.78 11.66 -18.11
C MET A 211 4.30 11.69 -18.48
N ALA A 212 3.87 12.65 -19.30
CA ALA A 212 2.47 12.76 -19.70
C ALA A 212 1.92 11.49 -20.38
N LEU A 213 2.73 10.86 -21.24
CA LEU A 213 2.36 9.60 -21.89
C LEU A 213 2.25 8.43 -20.90
N ILE A 214 3.11 8.39 -19.89
CA ILE A 214 3.07 7.40 -18.82
C ILE A 214 1.84 7.63 -17.92
N GLU A 215 1.60 8.86 -17.50
CA GLU A 215 0.51 9.19 -16.58
C GLU A 215 -0.87 9.08 -17.21
N LYS A 216 -0.99 9.24 -18.54
CA LYS A 216 -2.23 8.99 -19.29
C LYS A 216 -2.82 7.59 -19.01
N SER A 217 -1.95 6.62 -18.73
CA SER A 217 -2.33 5.24 -18.40
C SER A 217 -2.39 4.96 -16.88
N GLY A 218 -2.15 5.98 -16.05
CA GLY A 218 -2.10 5.89 -14.59
C GLY A 218 -0.76 5.42 -14.03
N GLY A 219 0.34 5.51 -14.80
CA GLY A 219 1.68 5.22 -14.31
C GLY A 219 2.22 6.34 -13.41
N GLY A 220 3.02 6.02 -12.40
CA GLY A 220 3.77 7.00 -11.61
C GLY A 220 5.21 7.16 -12.11
N VAL A 221 5.86 8.30 -11.84
CA VAL A 221 7.19 8.59 -12.39
C VAL A 221 8.16 9.14 -11.35
N GLY A 222 9.36 8.58 -11.29
CA GLY A 222 10.48 9.12 -10.51
C GLY A 222 11.45 9.91 -11.36
N PHE A 223 12.03 10.97 -10.77
CA PHE A 223 12.99 11.85 -11.40
C PHE A 223 14.15 12.13 -10.43
N ASP A 224 15.35 12.27 -10.99
CA ASP A 224 16.48 12.93 -10.33
C ASP A 224 16.67 14.30 -10.98
N PHE A 225 16.70 15.36 -10.17
CA PHE A 225 16.92 16.72 -10.63
C PHE A 225 18.34 17.23 -10.35
N SER A 226 19.22 16.37 -9.80
CA SER A 226 20.55 16.74 -9.33
C SER A 226 21.52 17.15 -10.44
N LYS A 227 21.21 16.84 -11.70
CA LYS A 227 22.01 17.26 -12.86
C LYS A 227 21.72 18.68 -13.31
N LEU A 228 20.56 19.24 -12.96
CA LEU A 228 20.18 20.58 -13.40
C LEU A 228 21.08 21.63 -12.76
N ARG A 229 21.51 22.63 -13.53
CA ARG A 229 22.30 23.75 -12.99
C ARG A 229 21.50 24.53 -11.93
N PRO A 230 22.19 25.10 -10.93
CA PRO A 230 21.53 25.77 -9.82
C PRO A 230 20.95 27.13 -10.24
N LYS A 231 20.05 27.65 -9.41
CA LYS A 231 19.50 28.99 -9.57
C LYS A 231 20.61 30.04 -9.59
N GLY A 232 20.52 30.97 -10.53
CA GLY A 232 21.53 32.01 -10.72
C GLY A 232 22.70 31.61 -11.63
N ASP A 233 22.86 30.33 -11.99
CA ASP A 233 23.94 29.92 -12.92
C ASP A 233 23.68 30.41 -14.36
N ILE A 234 24.74 30.53 -15.15
CA ILE A 234 24.70 31.11 -16.48
C ILE A 234 23.95 30.21 -17.48
N VAL A 235 23.12 30.84 -18.33
CA VAL A 235 22.51 30.20 -19.50
C VAL A 235 23.20 30.73 -20.76
N ARG A 236 24.23 30.01 -21.23
CA ARG A 236 25.09 30.42 -22.35
C ARG A 236 24.35 30.89 -23.60
N SER A 237 23.22 30.27 -23.94
CA SER A 237 22.45 30.58 -25.16
C SER A 237 21.70 31.90 -25.10
N THR A 238 21.30 32.36 -23.90
CA THR A 238 20.49 33.57 -23.71
C THR A 238 21.20 34.66 -22.91
N HIS A 239 22.40 34.37 -22.38
CA HIS A 239 23.13 35.23 -21.42
C HIS A 239 22.32 35.60 -20.17
N GLY A 240 21.23 34.89 -19.90
CA GLY A 240 20.41 35.03 -18.69
C GLY A 240 20.87 34.11 -17.57
N VAL A 241 20.10 34.10 -16.48
CA VAL A 241 20.32 33.25 -15.30
C VAL A 241 19.31 32.11 -15.24
N ALA A 242 19.75 30.94 -14.76
CA ALA A 242 18.90 29.78 -14.57
C ALA A 242 17.98 29.97 -13.35
N SER A 243 16.77 29.39 -13.42
CA SER A 243 15.82 29.42 -12.30
C SER A 243 16.00 28.29 -11.29
N GLY A 244 16.84 27.30 -11.59
CA GLY A 244 17.17 26.14 -10.74
C GLY A 244 16.17 24.97 -10.82
N PRO A 245 16.54 23.78 -10.32
CA PRO A 245 15.72 22.57 -10.31
C PRO A 245 14.33 22.75 -9.69
N VAL A 246 14.20 23.40 -8.53
CA VAL A 246 12.91 23.54 -7.82
C VAL A 246 11.90 24.32 -8.68
N SER A 247 12.36 25.31 -9.44
CA SER A 247 11.53 26.04 -10.40
C SER A 247 11.03 25.12 -11.52
N PHE A 248 11.91 24.32 -12.14
CA PHE A 248 11.52 23.38 -13.19
C PHE A 248 10.61 22.27 -12.70
N MET A 249 10.77 21.79 -11.46
CA MET A 249 9.86 20.81 -10.85
C MET A 249 8.40 21.30 -10.86
N ARG A 250 8.15 22.62 -10.77
CA ARG A 250 6.79 23.17 -10.87
C ARG A 250 6.14 22.93 -12.24
N VAL A 251 6.93 22.85 -13.32
CA VAL A 251 6.41 22.52 -14.66
C VAL A 251 5.85 21.09 -14.67
N PHE A 252 6.58 20.14 -14.08
CA PHE A 252 6.12 18.77 -13.92
C PHE A 252 4.89 18.71 -13.02
N ASP A 253 4.90 19.42 -11.89
CA ASP A 253 3.79 19.48 -10.93
C ASP A 253 2.49 19.94 -11.60
N VAL A 254 2.54 21.06 -12.33
CA VAL A 254 1.37 21.62 -13.04
C VAL A 254 0.92 20.72 -14.19
N ALA A 255 1.85 20.20 -15.00
CA ALA A 255 1.50 19.31 -16.11
C ALA A 255 0.76 18.05 -15.61
N THR A 256 1.27 17.48 -14.52
CA THR A 256 0.65 16.34 -13.84
C THR A 256 -0.76 16.71 -13.37
N ASP A 257 -0.94 17.89 -12.78
CA ASP A 257 -2.26 18.38 -12.34
C ASP A 257 -3.30 18.45 -13.47
N VAL A 258 -2.88 18.93 -14.65
CA VAL A 258 -3.74 18.99 -15.84
C VAL A 258 -4.11 17.59 -16.34
N ILE A 259 -3.17 16.65 -16.39
CA ILE A 259 -3.42 15.28 -16.88
C ILE A 259 -4.41 14.53 -15.99
N LYS A 260 -4.39 14.81 -14.68
CA LYS A 260 -5.23 14.14 -13.68
C LYS A 260 -6.72 14.36 -13.92
N ALA A 261 -7.12 15.46 -14.56
CA ALA A 261 -8.52 15.74 -14.87
C ALA A 261 -9.17 14.71 -15.83
N GLY A 262 -8.37 13.95 -16.61
CA GLY A 262 -8.88 13.03 -17.65
C GLY A 262 -8.69 11.53 -17.41
N GLY A 263 -8.01 11.09 -16.33
CA GLY A 263 -7.55 9.70 -16.15
C GLY A 263 -8.28 8.87 -15.09
N LYS A 264 -8.33 7.53 -15.25
CA LYS A 264 -8.90 6.59 -14.24
C LYS A 264 -8.04 6.45 -12.96
N ARG A 265 -6.75 6.79 -13.02
CA ARG A 265 -5.78 6.71 -11.91
C ARG A 265 -4.87 7.94 -11.96
N ARG A 266 -4.62 8.53 -10.79
CA ARG A 266 -3.74 9.69 -10.60
C ARG A 266 -2.27 9.25 -10.69
N GLY A 267 -1.48 9.88 -11.56
CA GLY A 267 -0.01 9.78 -11.52
C GLY A 267 0.54 10.42 -10.25
N ALA A 268 1.53 9.78 -9.64
CA ALA A 268 2.29 10.30 -8.50
C ALA A 268 3.74 10.42 -8.92
N MET A 269 4.46 11.39 -8.37
CA MET A 269 5.86 11.63 -8.73
C MET A 269 6.81 11.49 -7.54
N MET A 270 8.02 11.00 -7.81
CA MET A 270 9.17 11.15 -6.90
C MET A 270 10.11 12.20 -7.48
N GLY A 271 10.51 13.17 -6.64
CA GLY A 271 11.54 14.13 -6.96
C GLY A 271 12.72 13.94 -6.03
N ILE A 272 13.91 13.73 -6.60
CA ILE A 272 15.14 13.59 -5.82
C ILE A 272 16.11 14.72 -6.16
N LEU A 273 16.77 15.22 -5.12
CA LEU A 273 17.93 16.11 -5.24
C LEU A 273 19.03 15.63 -4.30
N ARG A 274 20.26 15.55 -4.80
CA ARG A 274 21.43 15.19 -4.01
C ARG A 274 21.76 16.28 -3.01
N VAL A 275 22.26 15.86 -1.84
CA VAL A 275 22.55 16.75 -0.71
C VAL A 275 23.64 17.78 -1.03
N ASP A 276 24.53 17.49 -1.98
CA ASP A 276 25.62 18.36 -2.46
C ASP A 276 25.19 19.40 -3.51
N HIS A 277 23.91 19.46 -3.87
CA HIS A 277 23.42 20.41 -4.86
C HIS A 277 23.28 21.84 -4.27
N PRO A 278 23.68 22.93 -4.97
CA PRO A 278 23.62 24.29 -4.42
C PRO A 278 22.22 24.76 -3.99
N ASP A 279 21.17 24.24 -4.64
CA ASP A 279 19.76 24.55 -4.31
C ASP A 279 19.14 23.62 -3.24
N ILE A 280 19.95 22.84 -2.51
CA ILE A 280 19.44 21.85 -1.55
C ILE A 280 18.55 22.45 -0.45
N VAL A 281 18.86 23.65 0.03
CA VAL A 281 18.06 24.34 1.07
C VAL A 281 16.68 24.72 0.55
N GLU A 282 16.59 25.23 -0.69
CA GLU A 282 15.30 25.55 -1.34
C GLU A 282 14.48 24.26 -1.55
N PHE A 283 15.14 23.16 -1.92
CA PHE A 283 14.48 21.86 -2.10
C PHE A 283 13.93 21.28 -0.79
N ILE A 284 14.72 21.25 0.28
CA ILE A 284 14.30 20.71 1.60
C ILE A 284 13.11 21.49 2.15
N THR A 285 13.05 22.80 1.90
CA THR A 285 11.99 23.68 2.44
C THR A 285 10.79 23.84 1.52
N ALA A 286 10.85 23.34 0.27
CA ALA A 286 9.86 23.60 -0.78
C ALA A 286 8.42 23.30 -0.36
N LYS A 287 8.20 22.19 0.37
CA LYS A 287 6.87 21.73 0.79
C LYS A 287 6.43 22.21 2.17
N GLN A 288 7.22 23.06 2.84
CA GLN A 288 6.74 23.75 4.04
C GLN A 288 5.61 24.74 3.71
N LYS A 289 5.56 25.23 2.46
CA LYS A 289 4.43 26.01 1.95
C LYS A 289 3.36 25.09 1.36
N PRO A 290 2.11 25.13 1.88
CA PRO A 290 1.01 24.34 1.32
C PRO A 290 0.80 24.62 -0.18
N GLY A 291 0.47 23.58 -0.94
CA GLY A 291 0.17 23.67 -2.37
C GLY A 291 1.40 23.62 -3.31
N VAL A 292 2.62 23.75 -2.79
CA VAL A 292 3.85 23.67 -3.59
C VAL A 292 4.27 22.21 -3.78
N LEU A 293 4.52 21.79 -5.03
CA LEU A 293 4.95 20.43 -5.38
C LEU A 293 3.99 19.36 -4.84
N SER A 294 2.70 19.64 -4.95
CA SER A 294 1.61 18.81 -4.40
C SER A 294 1.57 17.40 -5.00
N ASN A 295 2.07 17.25 -6.23
CA ASN A 295 2.07 15.99 -6.95
C ASN A 295 3.37 15.18 -6.77
N PHE A 296 4.36 15.74 -6.09
CA PHE A 296 5.62 15.09 -5.74
C PHE A 296 5.62 14.61 -4.29
N ASN A 297 6.10 13.39 -4.07
CA ASN A 297 6.90 13.09 -2.89
C ASN A 297 8.33 13.55 -3.19
N ILE A 298 8.99 14.20 -2.23
CA ILE A 298 10.38 14.62 -2.41
C ILE A 298 11.30 13.89 -1.44
N SER A 299 12.50 13.55 -1.88
CA SER A 299 13.51 12.93 -1.00
C SER A 299 14.89 13.48 -1.30
N VAL A 300 15.68 13.66 -0.24
CA VAL A 300 17.09 14.05 -0.38
C VAL A 300 17.91 12.78 -0.61
N ALA A 301 18.71 12.75 -1.68
CA ALA A 301 19.71 11.72 -1.90
C ALA A 301 20.97 12.05 -1.07
N VAL A 302 21.11 11.37 0.06
CA VAL A 302 22.26 11.52 0.96
C VAL A 302 23.36 10.53 0.61
N THR A 303 24.59 11.00 0.66
CA THR A 303 25.80 10.20 0.43
C THR A 303 26.39 9.72 1.74
N ASP A 304 27.23 8.69 1.70
CA ASP A 304 27.96 8.26 2.89
C ASP A 304 28.91 9.37 3.40
N GLU A 305 29.58 10.07 2.49
CA GLU A 305 30.45 11.22 2.81
C GLU A 305 29.71 12.30 3.61
N PHE A 306 28.47 12.63 3.21
CA PHE A 306 27.67 13.59 3.95
C PHE A 306 27.33 13.06 5.35
N MET A 307 26.94 11.79 5.47
CA MET A 307 26.57 11.20 6.75
C MET A 307 27.75 11.06 7.72
N ASP A 308 28.96 10.78 7.22
CA ASP A 308 30.17 10.79 8.03
C ASP A 308 30.54 12.23 8.45
N THR A 309 30.38 13.21 7.55
CA THR A 309 30.52 14.64 7.89
C THR A 309 29.53 15.08 8.97
N VAL A 310 28.29 14.57 8.97
CA VAL A 310 27.29 14.83 10.04
C VAL A 310 27.81 14.30 11.38
N LYS A 311 28.35 13.08 11.43
CA LYS A 311 28.89 12.49 12.67
C LYS A 311 30.07 13.29 13.22
N GLU A 312 30.94 13.76 12.33
CA GLU A 312 32.14 14.53 12.67
C GLU A 312 31.83 16.01 12.97
N ASN A 313 30.56 16.42 12.85
CA ASN A 313 30.12 17.81 12.97
C ASN A 313 30.89 18.77 12.04
N GLY A 314 31.20 18.28 10.83
CA GLY A 314 32.01 18.98 9.84
C GLY A 314 31.20 19.82 8.85
N GLU A 315 31.94 20.38 7.89
CA GLU A 315 31.38 21.12 6.75
C GLU A 315 31.65 20.36 5.45
N TYR A 316 30.69 20.43 4.53
CA TYR A 316 30.81 19.87 3.19
C TYR A 316 30.58 20.94 2.13
N TRP A 317 31.09 20.70 0.92
CA TRP A 317 30.93 21.60 -0.21
C TRP A 317 29.65 21.31 -0.98
N LEU A 318 28.93 22.38 -1.32
CA LEU A 318 27.98 22.35 -2.43
C LEU A 318 28.74 22.41 -3.75
N VAL A 319 28.31 21.62 -4.73
CA VAL A 319 29.01 21.44 -6.00
C VAL A 319 28.04 21.72 -7.14
N ASN A 320 28.36 22.69 -7.99
CA ASN A 320 27.55 22.95 -9.18
C ASN A 320 27.69 21.77 -10.17
N PRO A 321 26.59 21.09 -10.53
CA PRO A 321 26.65 19.89 -11.36
C PRO A 321 27.16 20.14 -12.78
N ARG A 322 27.04 21.37 -13.30
CA ARG A 322 27.43 21.76 -14.66
C ARG A 322 28.95 21.89 -14.83
N ASN A 323 29.62 22.58 -13.91
CA ASN A 323 31.06 22.89 -14.00
C ASN A 323 31.91 22.21 -12.92
N LYS A 324 31.29 21.49 -11.97
CA LYS A 324 31.94 20.82 -10.83
C LYS A 324 32.66 21.75 -9.86
N GLU A 325 32.41 23.06 -9.95
CA GLU A 325 32.98 24.02 -9.01
C GLU A 325 32.30 23.92 -7.64
N ARG A 326 33.12 24.02 -6.60
CA ARG A 326 32.67 24.14 -5.22
C ARG A 326 32.17 25.56 -4.99
N THR A 327 30.90 25.70 -4.60
CA THR A 327 30.26 27.02 -4.51
C THR A 327 30.25 27.55 -3.08
N LYS A 328 29.69 26.79 -2.14
CA LYS A 328 29.52 27.21 -0.74
C LYS A 328 29.74 26.02 0.19
N LYS A 329 30.36 26.26 1.35
CA LYS A 329 30.37 25.28 2.45
C LYS A 329 29.13 25.42 3.31
N LEU A 330 28.56 24.31 3.73
CA LEU A 330 27.50 24.23 4.74
C LEU A 330 27.91 23.26 5.84
N LYS A 331 27.47 23.52 7.07
CA LYS A 331 27.59 22.54 8.15
C LYS A 331 26.64 21.38 7.90
N ALA A 332 27.18 20.16 7.89
CA ALA A 332 26.37 18.98 7.57
C ALA A 332 25.25 18.76 8.60
N ALA A 333 25.54 18.99 9.89
CA ALA A 333 24.56 18.86 10.97
C ALA A 333 23.36 19.83 10.82
N GLU A 334 23.58 21.05 10.36
CA GLU A 334 22.49 22.02 10.13
C GLU A 334 21.56 21.57 9.00
N ILE A 335 22.13 21.01 7.93
CA ILE A 335 21.34 20.48 6.81
C ILE A 335 20.59 19.21 7.21
N TRP A 336 21.23 18.33 7.99
CA TRP A 336 20.57 17.16 8.53
C TRP A 336 19.38 17.50 9.45
N ASN A 337 19.56 18.49 10.32
CA ASN A 337 18.49 19.00 11.17
C ASN A 337 17.37 19.63 10.34
N LEU A 338 17.70 20.40 9.30
CA LEU A 338 16.70 21.00 8.41
C LEU A 338 15.86 19.94 7.68
N ILE A 339 16.48 18.82 7.24
CA ILE A 339 15.78 17.68 6.66
C ILE A 339 14.76 17.11 7.65
N ALA A 340 15.19 16.83 8.89
CA ALA A 340 14.33 16.29 9.94
C ALA A 340 13.19 17.26 10.32
N GLU A 341 13.49 18.56 10.45
CA GLU A 341 12.50 19.58 10.75
C GLU A 341 11.46 19.74 9.64
N SER A 342 11.88 19.78 8.37
CA SER A 342 10.96 19.84 7.23
C SER A 342 10.05 18.60 7.19
N ALA A 343 10.62 17.41 7.36
CA ALA A 343 9.89 16.15 7.38
C ALA A 343 8.90 16.09 8.55
N TRP A 344 9.30 16.60 9.72
CA TRP A 344 8.41 16.79 10.85
C TRP A 344 7.27 17.75 10.47
N LYS A 345 7.56 18.95 9.94
CA LYS A 345 6.53 19.96 9.60
C LYS A 345 5.54 19.50 8.53
N SER A 346 6.01 18.83 7.48
CA SER A 346 5.23 18.61 6.25
C SER A 346 5.09 17.14 5.81
N GLY A 347 5.79 16.21 6.45
CA GLY A 347 5.91 14.81 6.01
C GLY A 347 6.91 14.60 4.85
N ASP A 348 7.56 15.67 4.39
CA ASP A 348 8.55 15.68 3.31
C ASP A 348 9.72 16.62 3.71
N PRO A 349 10.96 16.39 3.23
CA PRO A 349 11.38 15.29 2.38
C PRO A 349 11.60 13.97 3.14
N GLY A 350 11.53 12.86 2.41
CA GLY A 350 12.16 11.61 2.83
C GLY A 350 13.67 11.63 2.64
N VAL A 351 14.34 10.55 3.02
CA VAL A 351 15.78 10.37 2.80
C VAL A 351 16.02 9.11 1.96
N VAL A 352 16.87 9.23 0.95
CA VAL A 352 17.35 8.13 0.12
C VAL A 352 18.86 8.00 0.30
N PHE A 353 19.32 6.84 0.74
CA PHE A 353 20.74 6.55 0.94
C PHE A 353 21.33 6.07 -0.39
N ILE A 354 21.73 7.01 -1.24
CA ILE A 354 21.98 6.75 -2.66
C ILE A 354 23.19 5.84 -2.91
N ASP A 355 24.18 5.89 -2.02
CA ASP A 355 25.37 5.03 -2.10
C ASP A 355 25.04 3.60 -1.65
N GLU A 356 24.16 3.43 -0.66
CA GLU A 356 23.65 2.11 -0.24
C GLU A 356 22.82 1.44 -1.33
N ILE A 357 22.00 2.22 -2.05
CA ILE A 357 21.29 1.76 -3.24
C ILE A 357 22.28 1.27 -4.30
N ASN A 358 23.32 2.06 -4.61
CA ASN A 358 24.24 1.73 -5.69
C ASN A 358 25.22 0.61 -5.33
N ARG A 359 25.55 0.41 -4.05
CA ARG A 359 26.24 -0.82 -3.58
C ARG A 359 25.48 -2.09 -3.94
N HIS A 360 24.16 -2.00 -4.05
CA HIS A 360 23.27 -3.11 -4.39
C HIS A 360 22.71 -3.02 -5.82
N ASN A 361 23.26 -2.14 -6.67
CA ASN A 361 22.84 -2.07 -8.07
C ASN A 361 23.26 -3.36 -8.79
N PRO A 362 22.33 -4.17 -9.31
CA PRO A 362 22.67 -5.43 -9.95
C PRO A 362 23.39 -5.25 -11.30
N THR A 363 23.27 -4.07 -11.94
CA THR A 363 23.77 -3.79 -13.28
C THR A 363 24.60 -2.50 -13.30
N PRO A 364 25.71 -2.43 -12.54
CA PRO A 364 26.48 -1.19 -12.38
C PRO A 364 27.14 -0.73 -13.69
N GLU A 365 27.55 -1.67 -14.56
CA GLU A 365 28.13 -1.34 -15.87
C GLU A 365 27.11 -0.75 -16.86
N VAL A 366 25.80 -0.95 -16.63
CA VAL A 366 24.74 -0.37 -17.46
C VAL A 366 24.46 1.08 -17.09
N GLY A 367 24.61 1.44 -15.80
CA GLY A 367 24.42 2.80 -15.33
C GLY A 367 24.27 2.88 -13.82
N ARG A 368 24.37 4.11 -13.29
CA ARG A 368 24.13 4.41 -11.89
C ARG A 368 22.64 4.63 -11.63
N ILE A 369 22.13 4.13 -10.51
CA ILE A 369 20.77 4.43 -10.07
C ILE A 369 20.77 5.82 -9.41
N GLU A 370 20.00 6.73 -9.98
CA GLU A 370 19.93 8.14 -9.55
C GLU A 370 18.60 8.48 -8.86
N SER A 371 17.55 7.67 -9.10
CA SER A 371 16.23 7.90 -8.52
C SER A 371 15.48 6.61 -8.18
N THR A 372 14.34 6.76 -7.53
CA THR A 372 13.39 5.68 -7.27
C THR A 372 12.05 5.99 -7.90
N ASN A 373 11.18 4.98 -8.00
CA ASN A 373 9.76 5.20 -8.26
C ASN A 373 9.09 6.06 -7.14
N PRO A 374 7.84 6.53 -7.36
CA PRO A 374 7.09 7.38 -6.41
C PRO A 374 6.95 6.88 -4.98
N CYS A 375 7.03 5.56 -4.77
CA CYS A 375 6.83 4.92 -3.47
C CYS A 375 8.14 4.52 -2.77
N GLY A 376 9.30 4.73 -3.41
CA GLY A 376 10.63 4.56 -2.82
C GLY A 376 11.16 3.11 -2.79
N GLU A 377 10.35 2.12 -3.12
CA GLU A 377 10.72 0.68 -3.06
C GLU A 377 11.50 0.19 -4.28
N GLN A 378 11.46 0.92 -5.39
CA GLN A 378 12.08 0.51 -6.65
C GLN A 378 13.09 1.57 -7.11
N PRO A 379 14.34 1.45 -6.66
CA PRO A 379 15.47 2.13 -7.27
C PRO A 379 15.67 1.59 -8.69
N LEU A 380 15.56 2.48 -9.67
CA LEU A 380 15.52 2.10 -11.09
C LEU A 380 16.49 2.96 -11.89
N LEU A 381 17.09 2.36 -12.92
CA LEU A 381 17.83 3.08 -13.94
C LEU A 381 16.87 3.90 -14.81
N PRO A 382 17.38 4.94 -15.50
CA PRO A 382 16.59 5.68 -16.48
C PRO A 382 15.86 4.78 -17.47
N TYR A 383 14.57 5.07 -17.67
CA TYR A 383 13.63 4.33 -18.51
C TYR A 383 13.30 2.90 -18.06
N GLU A 384 13.71 2.43 -16.88
CA GLU A 384 13.21 1.16 -16.36
C GLU A 384 11.77 1.29 -15.85
N SER A 385 11.10 0.14 -15.74
CA SER A 385 9.73 0.03 -15.28
C SER A 385 9.58 -0.96 -14.13
N CYS A 386 8.49 -0.77 -13.39
CA CYS A 386 8.20 -1.49 -12.17
C CYS A 386 7.11 -2.56 -12.38
N ASN A 387 7.50 -3.84 -12.39
CA ASN A 387 6.62 -5.00 -12.52
C ASN A 387 6.48 -5.69 -11.16
N LEU A 388 5.33 -5.53 -10.51
CA LEU A 388 5.16 -5.86 -9.10
C LEU A 388 4.06 -6.88 -8.85
N GLY A 389 4.24 -7.67 -7.79
CA GLY A 389 3.20 -8.48 -7.19
C GLY A 389 3.52 -8.79 -5.73
N SER A 390 2.53 -9.25 -4.98
CA SER A 390 2.68 -9.47 -3.55
C SER A 390 2.05 -10.79 -3.10
N VAL A 391 2.83 -11.57 -2.35
CA VAL A 391 2.37 -12.79 -1.67
C VAL A 391 1.62 -12.42 -0.39
N ASN A 392 0.45 -13.01 -0.17
CA ASN A 392 -0.35 -12.81 1.03
C ASN A 392 0.10 -13.74 2.15
N LEU A 393 0.91 -13.23 3.07
CA LEU A 393 1.49 -14.03 4.16
C LEU A 393 0.44 -14.58 5.13
N SER A 394 -0.69 -13.90 5.28
CA SER A 394 -1.80 -14.40 6.10
C SER A 394 -2.38 -15.73 5.56
N ARG A 395 -2.19 -16.03 4.27
CA ARG A 395 -2.62 -17.29 3.61
C ARG A 395 -1.57 -18.40 3.65
N MET A 396 -0.41 -18.10 4.23
CA MET A 396 0.73 -19.00 4.40
C MET A 396 0.85 -19.49 5.85
N VAL A 397 -0.20 -19.32 6.65
CA VAL A 397 -0.27 -19.80 8.03
C VAL A 397 -1.38 -20.84 8.16
N GLU A 398 -1.04 -21.97 8.75
CA GLU A 398 -1.89 -23.13 8.98
C GLU A 398 -1.56 -23.69 10.37
N ASP A 399 -2.58 -23.98 11.17
CA ASP A 399 -2.44 -24.51 12.55
C ASP A 399 -1.42 -23.76 13.43
N GLY A 400 -1.45 -22.42 13.35
CA GLY A 400 -0.54 -21.55 14.12
C GLY A 400 0.92 -21.63 13.69
N LYS A 401 1.23 -22.16 12.51
CA LYS A 401 2.59 -22.29 11.96
C LYS A 401 2.66 -21.80 10.53
N VAL A 402 3.87 -21.42 10.11
CA VAL A 402 4.13 -21.04 8.71
C VAL A 402 4.18 -22.27 7.83
N ASN A 403 3.35 -22.33 6.80
CA ASN A 403 3.40 -23.35 5.75
C ASN A 403 4.45 -22.94 4.70
N TRP A 404 5.69 -23.39 4.92
CA TRP A 404 6.85 -23.02 4.09
C TRP A 404 6.78 -23.59 2.67
N ASP A 405 6.19 -24.78 2.48
CA ASP A 405 6.08 -25.40 1.15
C ASP A 405 5.07 -24.66 0.29
N LYS A 406 3.92 -24.28 0.87
CA LYS A 406 2.96 -23.43 0.19
C LYS A 406 3.55 -22.06 -0.17
N LEU A 407 4.33 -21.46 0.74
CA LEU A 407 5.04 -20.21 0.46
C LEU A 407 6.03 -20.39 -0.70
N ARG A 408 6.79 -21.50 -0.71
CA ARG A 408 7.74 -21.84 -1.79
C ARG A 408 7.07 -21.88 -3.14
N GLU A 409 5.99 -22.65 -3.26
CA GLU A 409 5.25 -22.79 -4.51
C GLU A 409 4.66 -21.46 -4.97
N THR A 410 4.07 -20.70 -4.05
CA THR A 410 3.48 -19.39 -4.36
C THR A 410 4.55 -18.41 -4.87
N VAL A 411 5.71 -18.36 -4.22
CA VAL A 411 6.83 -17.48 -4.62
C VAL A 411 7.32 -17.85 -6.02
N ARG A 412 7.56 -19.14 -6.29
CA ARG A 412 8.06 -19.61 -7.58
C ARG A 412 7.06 -19.33 -8.70
N ASN A 413 5.77 -19.59 -8.47
CA ASN A 413 4.71 -19.29 -9.43
C ASN A 413 4.56 -17.78 -9.66
N ALA A 414 4.73 -16.95 -8.63
CA ALA A 414 4.70 -15.50 -8.75
C ALA A 414 5.86 -14.94 -9.56
N VAL A 415 7.08 -15.49 -9.43
CA VAL A 415 8.23 -15.09 -10.26
C VAL A 415 7.97 -15.41 -11.74
N HIS A 416 7.47 -16.60 -12.05
CA HIS A 416 7.08 -16.97 -13.41
C HIS A 416 6.00 -16.03 -13.96
N PHE A 417 4.97 -15.71 -13.16
CA PHE A 417 3.95 -14.74 -13.53
C PHE A 417 4.56 -13.37 -13.87
N LEU A 418 5.43 -12.84 -13.01
CA LEU A 418 6.04 -11.51 -13.17
C LEU A 418 7.03 -11.46 -14.34
N ASP A 419 7.76 -12.54 -14.64
CA ASP A 419 8.59 -12.60 -15.86
C ASP A 419 7.72 -12.53 -17.12
N ASN A 420 6.58 -13.23 -17.13
CA ASN A 420 5.64 -13.15 -18.25
C ASN A 420 5.02 -11.76 -18.39
N VAL A 421 4.78 -11.05 -17.29
CA VAL A 421 4.26 -9.66 -17.32
C VAL A 421 5.17 -8.75 -18.16
N ILE A 422 6.49 -8.91 -18.12
CA ILE A 422 7.43 -8.07 -18.90
C ILE A 422 7.15 -8.19 -20.41
N ASP A 423 6.91 -9.41 -20.89
CA ASP A 423 6.66 -9.67 -22.32
C ASP A 423 5.21 -9.41 -22.73
N ALA A 424 4.25 -9.56 -21.81
CA ALA A 424 2.84 -9.23 -22.04
C ALA A 424 2.56 -7.71 -22.05
N ASN A 425 3.47 -6.91 -21.49
CA ASN A 425 3.27 -5.49 -21.30
C ASN A 425 3.34 -4.68 -22.60
N LYS A 426 2.41 -3.74 -22.76
CA LYS A 426 2.48 -2.67 -23.75
C LYS A 426 3.04 -1.42 -23.12
N PHE A 427 4.30 -1.11 -23.45
CA PHE A 427 5.00 0.04 -22.89
C PHE A 427 4.58 1.34 -23.57
N PRO A 428 4.47 2.45 -22.83
CA PRO A 428 4.11 3.74 -23.40
C PRO A 428 5.22 4.33 -24.28
N LEU A 429 6.48 3.93 -24.05
CA LEU A 429 7.65 4.41 -24.79
C LEU A 429 8.56 3.25 -25.19
N ARG A 430 9.06 3.27 -26.44
CA ARG A 430 10.03 2.28 -26.95
C ARG A 430 11.34 2.25 -26.15
N LYS A 431 11.76 3.38 -25.56
CA LYS A 431 12.95 3.41 -24.69
C LYS A 431 12.72 2.62 -23.41
N ILE A 432 11.52 2.73 -22.83
CA ILE A 432 11.14 1.99 -21.62
C ILE A 432 11.05 0.49 -21.91
N GLU A 433 10.45 0.12 -23.02
CA GLU A 433 10.39 -1.28 -23.45
C GLU A 433 11.79 -1.89 -23.56
N ARG A 434 12.70 -1.20 -24.26
CA ARG A 434 14.07 -1.67 -24.45
C ARG A 434 14.81 -1.85 -23.13
N MET A 435 14.81 -0.83 -22.26
CA MET A 435 15.50 -0.91 -20.97
C MET A 435 14.90 -1.95 -20.03
N THR A 436 13.56 -2.02 -19.96
CA THR A 436 12.88 -3.02 -19.13
C THR A 436 13.18 -4.44 -19.61
N LYS A 437 13.14 -4.70 -20.92
CA LYS A 437 13.46 -6.03 -21.46
C LYS A 437 14.95 -6.37 -21.36
N ALA A 438 15.83 -5.38 -21.34
CA ALA A 438 17.28 -5.60 -21.22
C ALA A 438 17.71 -6.05 -19.82
N ASN A 439 17.07 -5.53 -18.76
CA ASN A 439 17.40 -5.89 -17.37
C ASN A 439 16.39 -6.85 -16.73
N ARG A 440 15.17 -6.91 -17.26
CA ARG A 440 14.06 -7.77 -16.81
C ARG A 440 13.80 -7.71 -15.30
N LYS A 441 13.95 -6.53 -14.68
CA LYS A 441 13.69 -6.33 -13.26
C LYS A 441 12.22 -6.62 -12.92
N ILE A 442 12.02 -7.44 -11.89
CA ILE A 442 10.72 -7.68 -11.27
C ILE A 442 10.81 -7.35 -9.78
N GLY A 443 9.66 -7.19 -9.16
CA GLY A 443 9.55 -6.92 -7.73
C GLY A 443 8.47 -7.75 -7.09
N LEU A 444 8.84 -8.93 -6.59
CA LEU A 444 7.99 -9.74 -5.73
C LEU A 444 8.12 -9.26 -4.28
N GLY A 445 7.01 -8.82 -3.71
CA GLY A 445 6.89 -8.43 -2.32
C GLY A 445 5.92 -9.29 -1.53
N VAL A 446 5.53 -8.80 -0.37
CA VAL A 446 4.58 -9.46 0.53
C VAL A 446 3.50 -8.48 1.01
N MET A 447 2.39 -9.01 1.48
CA MET A 447 1.34 -8.30 2.22
C MET A 447 0.79 -9.17 3.34
N GLY A 448 0.03 -8.60 4.27
CA GLY A 448 -0.60 -9.34 5.37
C GLY A 448 0.39 -9.81 6.44
N PHE A 449 1.54 -9.15 6.59
CA PHE A 449 2.54 -9.53 7.59
C PHE A 449 2.01 -9.36 9.03
N ALA A 450 1.31 -8.26 9.33
CA ALA A 450 0.67 -8.10 10.65
C ALA A 450 -0.37 -9.20 10.93
N ASP A 451 -1.19 -9.57 9.94
CA ASP A 451 -2.15 -10.69 10.11
C ASP A 451 -1.45 -12.04 10.30
N MET A 452 -0.32 -12.26 9.62
CA MET A 452 0.51 -13.46 9.83
C MET A 452 1.01 -13.51 11.28
N LEU A 453 1.58 -12.42 11.79
CA LEU A 453 2.05 -12.35 13.17
C LEU A 453 0.91 -12.59 14.18
N ILE A 454 -0.28 -12.03 13.92
CA ILE A 454 -1.47 -12.25 14.76
C ILE A 454 -1.85 -13.72 14.81
N LYS A 455 -1.87 -14.41 13.66
CA LYS A 455 -2.17 -15.85 13.59
C LYS A 455 -1.12 -16.74 14.28
N LEU A 456 0.12 -16.26 14.38
CA LEU A 456 1.20 -16.95 15.08
C LEU A 456 1.29 -16.57 16.56
N GLY A 457 0.50 -15.58 17.02
CA GLY A 457 0.58 -15.06 18.39
C GLY A 457 1.84 -14.24 18.68
N ILE A 458 2.48 -13.68 17.65
CA ILE A 458 3.75 -12.95 17.79
C ILE A 458 3.49 -11.43 17.80
N PRO A 459 3.94 -10.67 18.81
CA PRO A 459 3.86 -9.21 18.82
C PRO A 459 4.69 -8.57 17.70
N TYR A 460 4.15 -7.58 16.98
CA TYR A 460 4.86 -6.91 15.88
C TYR A 460 6.16 -6.23 16.32
N ASN A 461 6.14 -5.58 17.48
CA ASN A 461 7.25 -4.88 18.12
C ASN A 461 8.09 -5.82 19.02
N SER A 462 8.52 -6.96 18.48
CA SER A 462 9.34 -7.94 19.21
C SER A 462 10.52 -8.43 18.38
N ASP A 463 11.58 -8.91 19.06
CA ASP A 463 12.73 -9.50 18.37
C ASP A 463 12.36 -10.83 17.68
N GLU A 464 11.33 -11.53 18.16
CA GLU A 464 10.79 -12.70 17.49
C GLU A 464 10.19 -12.35 16.12
N ALA A 465 9.40 -11.28 16.04
CA ALA A 465 8.88 -10.79 14.76
C ALA A 465 10.00 -10.36 13.80
N LEU A 466 11.08 -9.75 14.31
CA LEU A 466 12.26 -9.40 13.49
C LEU A 466 12.95 -10.65 12.94
N ARG A 467 13.18 -11.67 13.78
CA ARG A 467 13.79 -12.94 13.33
C ARG A 467 12.92 -13.64 12.29
N LEU A 468 11.60 -13.63 12.48
CA LEU A 468 10.67 -14.18 11.50
C LEU A 468 10.68 -13.37 10.19
N ALA A 469 10.67 -12.04 10.25
CA ALA A 469 10.77 -11.18 9.07
C ALA A 469 12.04 -11.47 8.26
N GLU A 470 13.19 -11.56 8.94
CA GLU A 470 14.47 -11.94 8.30
C GLU A 470 14.40 -13.32 7.65
N LYS A 471 13.95 -14.34 8.41
CA LYS A 471 13.83 -15.71 7.91
C LYS A 471 12.91 -15.80 6.70
N LEU A 472 11.77 -15.12 6.77
CA LEU A 472 10.76 -15.11 5.72
C LEU A 472 11.27 -14.42 4.46
N MET A 473 11.84 -13.22 4.59
CA MET A 473 12.30 -12.48 3.41
C MET A 473 13.51 -13.14 2.77
N LYS A 474 14.42 -13.73 3.57
CA LYS A 474 15.50 -14.58 3.06
C LYS A 474 14.95 -15.73 2.23
N PHE A 475 13.99 -16.49 2.77
CA PHE A 475 13.36 -17.61 2.06
C PHE A 475 12.69 -17.17 0.75
N VAL A 476 11.92 -16.07 0.78
CA VAL A 476 11.26 -15.53 -0.42
C VAL A 476 12.28 -15.17 -1.49
N THR A 477 13.36 -14.46 -1.14
CA THR A 477 14.38 -14.06 -2.12
C THR A 477 15.16 -15.25 -2.66
N GLU A 478 15.53 -16.22 -1.82
CA GLU A 478 16.24 -17.43 -2.26
C GLU A 478 15.41 -18.26 -3.24
N GLU A 479 14.14 -18.51 -2.93
CA GLU A 479 13.25 -19.27 -3.82
C GLU A 479 12.89 -18.51 -5.09
N ALA A 480 12.73 -17.19 -4.99
CA ALA A 480 12.51 -16.33 -6.16
C ALA A 480 13.73 -16.35 -7.10
N ARG A 481 14.94 -16.27 -6.53
CA ARG A 481 16.18 -16.31 -7.32
C ARG A 481 16.41 -17.67 -7.96
N LYS A 482 16.18 -18.77 -7.23
CA LYS A 482 16.19 -20.13 -7.81
C LYS A 482 15.26 -20.23 -9.01
N LYS A 483 14.03 -19.72 -8.90
CA LYS A 483 13.12 -19.73 -10.04
C LYS A 483 13.59 -18.84 -11.20
N SER A 484 14.23 -17.71 -10.92
CA SER A 484 14.82 -16.85 -11.95
C SER A 484 16.00 -17.52 -12.66
N VAL A 485 16.82 -18.30 -11.96
CA VAL A 485 17.89 -19.12 -12.57
C VAL A 485 17.30 -20.17 -13.52
N GLU A 486 16.31 -20.96 -13.06
CA GLU A 486 15.63 -21.95 -13.91
C GLU A 486 15.00 -21.32 -15.17
N LEU A 487 14.33 -20.16 -15.01
CA LEU A 487 13.78 -19.45 -16.16
C LEU A 487 14.89 -18.90 -17.08
N GLY A 488 16.08 -18.62 -16.54
CA GLY A 488 17.25 -18.20 -17.30
C GLY A 488 17.81 -19.34 -18.13
N GLU A 489 17.87 -20.54 -17.58
CA GLU A 489 18.25 -21.77 -18.29
C GLU A 489 17.24 -22.12 -19.38
N GLU A 490 15.93 -22.03 -19.06
CA GLU A 490 14.85 -22.35 -20.00
C GLU A 490 14.66 -21.31 -21.11
N ARG A 491 14.84 -20.01 -20.82
CA ARG A 491 14.42 -18.90 -21.71
C ARG A 491 15.56 -17.96 -22.10
N GLY A 492 16.78 -18.25 -21.66
CA GLY A 492 17.93 -17.35 -21.71
C GLY A 492 17.95 -16.33 -20.58
N SER A 493 19.16 -15.94 -20.17
CA SER A 493 19.39 -14.87 -19.21
C SER A 493 18.85 -13.51 -19.69
N PHE A 494 18.68 -12.55 -18.78
CA PHE A 494 18.36 -11.18 -19.20
C PHE A 494 19.47 -10.61 -20.09
N PRO A 495 19.16 -9.78 -21.10
CA PRO A 495 20.16 -9.34 -22.09
C PRO A 495 21.42 -8.65 -21.55
N ASN A 496 21.33 -7.93 -20.42
CA ASN A 496 22.48 -7.29 -19.78
C ASN A 496 23.16 -8.16 -18.70
N PHE A 497 22.98 -9.49 -18.73
CA PHE A 497 23.53 -10.41 -17.72
C PHE A 497 25.05 -10.29 -17.58
N ASP A 498 25.79 -10.21 -18.70
CA ASP A 498 27.25 -10.07 -18.71
C ASP A 498 27.74 -8.71 -18.17
N LYS A 499 26.83 -7.75 -17.98
CA LYS A 499 27.08 -6.42 -17.39
C LYS A 499 26.59 -6.33 -15.94
N SER A 500 26.23 -7.47 -15.36
CA SER A 500 25.63 -7.58 -14.03
C SER A 500 26.58 -8.24 -13.04
N VAL A 501 26.29 -8.04 -11.75
CA VAL A 501 26.98 -8.72 -10.64
C VAL A 501 26.68 -10.22 -10.57
N TRP A 502 25.75 -10.72 -11.41
CA TRP A 502 25.30 -12.11 -11.40
C TRP A 502 26.14 -13.02 -12.30
N LYS A 503 26.84 -12.47 -13.30
CA LYS A 503 27.62 -13.24 -14.29
C LYS A 503 28.69 -14.13 -13.64
N ASP A 504 29.27 -13.68 -12.53
CA ASP A 504 30.31 -14.41 -11.81
C ASP A 504 29.73 -15.36 -10.74
N ARG A 505 28.41 -15.37 -10.55
CA ARG A 505 27.72 -16.11 -9.46
C ARG A 505 26.79 -17.20 -9.95
N TYR A 506 26.29 -17.07 -11.18
CA TYR A 506 25.31 -17.98 -11.77
C TYR A 506 25.67 -18.21 -13.24
N GLU A 507 25.32 -19.37 -13.78
CA GLU A 507 25.45 -19.63 -15.22
C GLU A 507 24.33 -18.96 -16.01
N ALA A 508 23.14 -18.87 -15.41
CA ALA A 508 21.99 -18.18 -15.98
C ALA A 508 21.16 -17.43 -14.93
N MET A 509 20.55 -16.32 -15.35
CA MET A 509 19.62 -15.56 -14.51
C MET A 509 18.61 -14.82 -15.40
N ARG A 510 17.32 -15.04 -15.18
CA ARG A 510 16.28 -14.40 -15.99
C ARG A 510 16.02 -12.94 -15.65
N ASN A 511 16.22 -12.53 -14.41
CA ASN A 511 15.82 -11.21 -13.90
C ASN A 511 16.97 -10.55 -13.11
N ALA A 512 17.30 -9.29 -13.41
CA ALA A 512 18.37 -8.59 -12.68
C ALA A 512 18.03 -8.33 -11.20
N THR A 513 16.75 -8.22 -10.86
CA THR A 513 16.24 -8.22 -9.47
C THR A 513 14.96 -9.04 -9.41
N VAL A 514 14.70 -9.66 -8.25
CA VAL A 514 13.50 -10.47 -8.01
C VAL A 514 12.58 -9.93 -6.92
N THR A 515 13.11 -9.23 -5.90
CA THR A 515 12.30 -8.82 -4.73
C THR A 515 12.28 -7.32 -4.44
N THR A 516 11.14 -6.84 -3.93
CA THR A 516 10.91 -5.47 -3.44
C THR A 516 9.75 -5.49 -2.45
N ILE A 517 9.74 -4.60 -1.44
CA ILE A 517 8.57 -4.45 -0.57
C ILE A 517 7.81 -3.19 -0.97
N ALA A 518 6.80 -3.36 -1.81
CA ALA A 518 5.92 -2.30 -2.27
C ALA A 518 4.73 -2.05 -1.31
N PRO A 519 4.16 -0.84 -1.29
CA PRO A 519 2.91 -0.62 -0.60
C PRO A 519 1.79 -1.35 -1.36
N THR A 520 0.94 -2.08 -0.63
CA THR A 520 -0.10 -2.91 -1.24
C THR A 520 -1.50 -2.31 -1.08
N GLY A 521 -1.61 -0.98 -1.07
CA GLY A 521 -2.83 -0.26 -0.68
C GLY A 521 -4.13 -0.83 -1.26
N SER A 522 -4.30 -0.89 -2.58
CA SER A 522 -5.54 -1.44 -3.13
C SER A 522 -5.63 -2.97 -3.10
N ILE A 523 -4.51 -3.68 -3.30
CA ILE A 523 -4.53 -5.14 -3.43
C ILE A 523 -4.67 -5.85 -2.08
N SER A 524 -4.21 -5.26 -0.97
CA SER A 524 -4.47 -5.78 0.38
C SER A 524 -5.93 -5.62 0.79
N ILE A 525 -6.63 -4.57 0.33
CA ILE A 525 -8.09 -4.45 0.49
C ILE A 525 -8.81 -5.57 -0.26
N ILE A 526 -8.39 -5.84 -1.51
CA ILE A 526 -8.93 -6.95 -2.32
C ILE A 526 -8.69 -8.29 -1.61
N ALA A 527 -7.48 -8.51 -1.09
CA ALA A 527 -7.09 -9.71 -0.36
C ALA A 527 -7.71 -9.81 1.04
N GLY A 528 -8.18 -8.69 1.61
CA GLY A 528 -8.73 -8.62 2.96
C GLY A 528 -7.67 -8.79 4.06
N CYS A 529 -6.48 -8.23 3.88
CA CYS A 529 -5.36 -8.30 4.84
C CYS A 529 -4.69 -6.92 5.03
N SER A 530 -3.70 -6.86 5.92
CA SER A 530 -2.86 -5.69 6.17
C SER A 530 -1.97 -5.38 4.98
N SER A 531 -1.61 -4.10 4.83
CA SER A 531 -0.81 -3.61 3.71
C SER A 531 0.67 -3.92 3.91
N GLY A 532 1.32 -4.49 2.90
CA GLY A 532 2.76 -4.72 2.87
C GLY A 532 3.27 -5.41 4.13
N ILE A 533 4.31 -4.81 4.71
CA ILE A 533 4.86 -5.17 6.01
C ILE A 533 4.38 -4.24 7.14
N GLU A 534 3.35 -3.43 6.91
CA GLU A 534 2.87 -2.45 7.89
C GLU A 534 2.19 -3.13 9.09
N PRO A 535 2.30 -2.55 10.30
CA PRO A 535 1.46 -2.96 11.42
C PRO A 535 -0.01 -2.65 11.11
N LEU A 536 -0.92 -3.11 11.97
CA LEU A 536 -2.31 -2.68 11.86
C LEU A 536 -2.37 -1.16 12.00
N PHE A 537 -3.20 -0.52 11.19
CA PHE A 537 -3.43 0.91 11.38
C PHE A 537 -4.32 1.16 12.60
N ALA A 538 -5.44 0.44 12.64
CA ALA A 538 -6.40 0.42 13.73
C ALA A 538 -7.06 -0.95 13.73
N VAL A 539 -7.37 -1.45 14.93
CA VAL A 539 -8.10 -2.71 15.11
C VAL A 539 -9.56 -2.56 14.70
N SER A 540 -10.14 -1.38 14.93
CA SER A 540 -11.50 -1.01 14.51
C SER A 540 -11.56 0.47 14.12
N PHE A 541 -12.33 0.80 13.08
CA PHE A 541 -12.52 2.19 12.62
C PHE A 541 -13.78 2.32 11.76
N ILE A 542 -14.20 3.56 11.48
CA ILE A 542 -15.31 3.87 10.59
C ILE A 542 -14.81 4.18 9.19
N ARG A 543 -15.16 3.36 8.22
CA ARG A 543 -14.88 3.65 6.81
C ARG A 543 -15.99 4.52 6.23
N LYS A 544 -15.64 5.70 5.72
CA LYS A 544 -16.54 6.50 4.89
C LYS A 544 -16.62 5.84 3.52
N VAL A 545 -17.82 5.57 3.04
CA VAL A 545 -18.09 5.00 1.71
C VAL A 545 -18.78 6.05 0.85
N LEU A 546 -18.65 5.92 -0.48
CA LEU A 546 -19.33 6.78 -1.44
C LEU A 546 -20.85 6.79 -1.21
N GLY A 547 -21.45 7.99 -1.26
CA GLY A 547 -22.86 8.22 -0.91
C GLY A 547 -23.08 8.69 0.53
N GLY A 548 -22.01 8.96 1.29
CA GLY A 548 -22.09 9.46 2.67
C GLY A 548 -22.34 8.38 3.73
N THR A 549 -22.42 7.11 3.33
CA THR A 549 -22.61 5.96 4.22
C THR A 549 -21.36 5.66 5.04
N ARG A 550 -21.51 5.26 6.30
CA ARG A 550 -20.41 5.04 7.24
C ARG A 550 -20.39 3.58 7.67
N LEU A 551 -19.38 2.83 7.25
CA LEU A 551 -19.26 1.42 7.59
C LEU A 551 -18.35 1.23 8.79
N PHE A 552 -18.88 0.63 9.85
CA PHE A 552 -18.07 0.13 10.95
C PHE A 552 -17.24 -1.07 10.49
N GLU A 553 -15.92 -0.97 10.64
CA GLU A 553 -14.96 -2.02 10.32
C GLU A 553 -14.18 -2.47 11.53
N ILE A 554 -14.00 -3.78 11.62
CA ILE A 554 -13.20 -4.44 12.64
C ILE A 554 -12.27 -5.44 11.95
N ASN A 555 -11.05 -5.58 12.47
CA ASN A 555 -10.14 -6.63 12.03
C ASN A 555 -10.79 -8.02 12.27
N PRO A 556 -10.92 -8.86 11.22
CA PRO A 556 -11.58 -10.16 11.35
C PRO A 556 -10.92 -11.12 12.34
N LEU A 557 -9.59 -11.06 12.49
CA LEU A 557 -8.85 -11.89 13.44
C LEU A 557 -9.13 -11.45 14.88
N PHE A 558 -9.23 -10.15 15.12
CA PHE A 558 -9.65 -9.62 16.43
C PHE A 558 -11.09 -10.05 16.75
N GLU A 559 -12.02 -9.90 15.80
CA GLU A 559 -13.41 -10.31 15.98
C GLU A 559 -13.53 -11.80 16.34
N ALA A 560 -12.78 -12.66 15.64
CA ALA A 560 -12.76 -14.10 15.92
C ALA A 560 -12.20 -14.38 17.32
N THR A 561 -11.03 -13.83 17.64
CA THR A 561 -10.34 -14.01 18.93
C THR A 561 -11.21 -13.56 20.10
N ALA A 562 -11.84 -12.40 19.97
CA ALA A 562 -12.70 -11.85 21.01
C ALA A 562 -13.93 -12.71 21.28
N LYS A 563 -14.52 -13.32 20.23
CA LYS A 563 -15.68 -14.20 20.38
C LYS A 563 -15.30 -15.54 20.99
N GLU A 564 -14.22 -16.14 20.50
CA GLU A 564 -13.70 -17.40 21.01
C GLU A 564 -13.35 -17.32 22.50
N ARG A 565 -12.77 -16.19 22.92
CA ARG A 565 -12.33 -15.96 24.30
C ARG A 565 -13.36 -15.23 25.17
N GLY A 566 -14.59 -15.06 24.69
CA GLY A 566 -15.72 -14.58 25.50
C GLY A 566 -15.69 -13.11 25.93
N PHE A 567 -14.77 -12.28 25.42
CA PHE A 567 -14.71 -10.85 25.75
C PHE A 567 -15.34 -9.95 24.67
N TYR A 568 -15.80 -10.51 23.55
CA TYR A 568 -16.48 -9.74 22.50
C TYR A 568 -17.73 -9.04 23.04
N SER A 569 -17.68 -7.71 23.10
CA SER A 569 -18.78 -6.89 23.61
C SER A 569 -18.89 -5.59 22.84
N ALA A 570 -20.13 -5.08 22.80
CA ALA A 570 -20.47 -3.77 22.28
C ALA A 570 -19.55 -2.66 22.82
N GLU A 571 -19.41 -2.59 24.14
CA GLU A 571 -18.60 -1.59 24.85
C GLU A 571 -17.14 -1.58 24.38
N ILE A 572 -16.52 -2.77 24.22
CA ILE A 572 -15.13 -2.88 23.75
C ILE A 572 -15.02 -2.36 22.30
N LEU A 573 -15.94 -2.75 21.42
CA LEU A 573 -15.92 -2.31 20.03
C LEU A 573 -16.03 -0.78 19.89
N GLU A 574 -16.86 -0.15 20.72
CA GLU A 574 -17.00 1.30 20.75
C GLU A 574 -15.70 1.98 21.21
N LYS A 575 -15.08 1.48 22.30
CA LYS A 575 -13.80 2.00 22.79
C LYS A 575 -12.70 1.87 21.73
N ILE A 576 -12.58 0.72 21.07
CA ILE A 576 -11.60 0.51 20.00
C ILE A 576 -11.90 1.44 18.82
N ALA A 577 -13.15 1.65 18.43
CA ALA A 577 -13.45 2.53 17.30
C ALA A 577 -13.18 4.02 17.58
N LYS A 578 -13.17 4.42 18.86
CA LYS A 578 -12.77 5.78 19.28
C LYS A 578 -11.25 5.97 19.19
N THR A 579 -10.47 5.03 19.69
CA THR A 579 -9.00 5.16 19.78
C THR A 579 -8.23 4.51 18.62
N GLY A 580 -8.84 3.54 17.95
CA GLY A 580 -8.22 2.64 16.98
C GLY A 580 -7.47 1.47 17.62
N SER A 581 -7.24 1.50 18.94
CA SER A 581 -6.30 0.64 19.65
C SER A 581 -6.97 -0.11 20.80
N VAL A 582 -6.40 -1.28 21.14
CA VAL A 582 -6.87 -2.13 22.25
C VAL A 582 -6.09 -1.92 23.56
N GLN A 583 -4.97 -1.17 23.53
CA GLN A 583 -4.01 -1.14 24.64
C GLN A 583 -4.64 -0.64 25.95
N ASN A 584 -5.47 0.40 25.87
CA ASN A 584 -6.09 1.06 27.03
C ASN A 584 -7.47 0.50 27.40
N ILE A 585 -7.75 -0.77 27.09
CA ILE A 585 -9.05 -1.41 27.37
C ILE A 585 -8.86 -2.56 28.37
N GLU A 586 -9.23 -2.34 29.62
CA GLU A 586 -9.05 -3.32 30.73
C GLU A 586 -9.66 -4.70 30.46
N LYS A 587 -10.81 -4.76 29.78
CA LYS A 587 -11.51 -6.02 29.46
C LYS A 587 -10.82 -6.86 28.36
N VAL A 588 -9.81 -6.32 27.68
CA VAL A 588 -9.05 -7.07 26.67
C VAL A 588 -7.86 -7.76 27.37
N PRO A 589 -7.69 -9.08 27.24
CA PRO A 589 -6.56 -9.79 27.84
C PRO A 589 -5.20 -9.25 27.39
N GLU A 590 -4.21 -9.25 28.28
CA GLU A 590 -2.88 -8.68 28.02
C GLU A 590 -2.13 -9.38 26.88
N ASP A 591 -2.30 -10.69 26.72
CA ASP A 591 -1.70 -11.43 25.61
C ASP A 591 -2.32 -11.04 24.25
N VAL A 592 -3.62 -10.72 24.23
CA VAL A 592 -4.30 -10.15 23.05
C VAL A 592 -3.78 -8.74 22.76
N LYS A 593 -3.65 -7.88 23.77
CA LYS A 593 -3.12 -6.52 23.60
C LYS A 593 -1.73 -6.52 22.98
N LYS A 594 -0.84 -7.42 23.44
CA LYS A 594 0.52 -7.58 22.89
C LYS A 594 0.55 -7.88 21.40
N VAL A 595 -0.44 -8.62 20.89
CA VAL A 595 -0.47 -9.08 19.49
C VAL A 595 -1.23 -8.09 18.59
N PHE A 596 -2.27 -7.44 19.10
CA PHE A 596 -3.07 -6.46 18.36
C PHE A 596 -2.57 -5.03 18.55
N VAL A 597 -1.29 -4.80 18.25
CA VAL A 597 -0.67 -3.47 18.25
C VAL A 597 -0.91 -2.74 16.92
N THR A 598 -1.12 -1.43 17.02
CA THR A 598 -1.29 -0.53 15.88
C THR A 598 -0.02 0.26 15.56
N ALA A 599 -0.01 0.95 14.42
CA ALA A 599 1.09 1.81 14.00
C ALA A 599 1.40 2.93 15.00
N LEU A 600 0.42 3.36 15.80
CA LEU A 600 0.60 4.39 16.82
C LEU A 600 0.93 3.81 18.21
N ASP A 601 0.76 2.49 18.41
CA ASP A 601 1.13 1.82 19.66
C ASP A 601 2.62 1.44 19.69
N ILE A 602 3.29 1.40 18.54
CA ILE A 602 4.68 0.96 18.44
C ILE A 602 5.65 2.14 18.36
N SER A 603 6.79 2.03 19.04
CA SER A 603 7.77 3.12 19.03
C SER A 603 8.45 3.27 17.66
N PRO A 604 8.97 4.46 17.33
CA PRO A 604 9.60 4.72 16.04
C PRO A 604 10.75 3.75 15.71
N LYS A 605 11.51 3.35 16.74
CA LYS A 605 12.58 2.37 16.65
C LYS A 605 12.12 1.03 16.07
N TRP A 606 10.93 0.55 16.46
CA TRP A 606 10.40 -0.72 15.96
C TRP A 606 9.97 -0.65 14.50
N HIS A 607 9.46 0.49 14.04
CA HIS A 607 9.18 0.70 12.61
C HIS A 607 10.46 0.51 11.79
N VAL A 608 11.55 1.17 12.17
CA VAL A 608 12.82 1.15 11.44
C VAL A 608 13.49 -0.22 11.51
N LYS A 609 13.51 -0.85 12.69
CA LYS A 609 14.05 -2.22 12.84
C LYS A 609 13.31 -3.22 11.95
N MET A 610 11.99 -3.13 11.88
CA MET A 610 11.20 -4.01 11.01
C MET A 610 11.49 -3.74 9.52
N GLN A 611 11.61 -2.46 9.13
CA GLN A 611 12.01 -2.10 7.78
C GLN A 611 13.37 -2.72 7.41
N ALA A 612 14.36 -2.57 8.30
CA ALA A 612 15.71 -3.10 8.11
C ALA A 612 15.73 -4.63 8.00
N ALA A 613 14.94 -5.34 8.82
CA ALA A 613 14.84 -6.80 8.79
C ALA A 613 14.41 -7.32 7.40
N PHE A 614 13.44 -6.67 6.76
CA PHE A 614 13.05 -6.99 5.39
C PHE A 614 14.08 -6.49 4.36
N GLN A 615 14.65 -5.29 4.56
CA GLN A 615 15.59 -4.69 3.60
C GLN A 615 16.84 -5.55 3.40
N LYS A 616 17.32 -6.20 4.46
CA LYS A 616 18.52 -7.07 4.46
C LYS A 616 18.51 -8.16 3.38
N TYR A 617 17.33 -8.68 3.03
CA TYR A 617 17.18 -9.75 2.04
C TYR A 617 16.40 -9.31 0.80
N THR A 618 16.16 -8.00 0.62
CA THR A 618 15.43 -7.46 -0.53
C THR A 618 16.40 -6.87 -1.56
N ASP A 619 16.31 -7.31 -2.82
CA ASP A 619 17.21 -6.82 -3.90
C ASP A 619 17.04 -5.31 -4.13
N ASN A 620 15.79 -4.84 -4.22
CA ASN A 620 15.45 -3.42 -4.36
C ASN A 620 15.30 -2.76 -2.96
N ALA A 621 14.36 -1.85 -2.75
CA ALA A 621 14.12 -1.17 -1.49
C ALA A 621 12.81 -1.60 -0.80
N VAL A 622 12.58 -1.05 0.39
CA VAL A 622 11.39 -1.30 1.21
C VAL A 622 10.60 -0.01 1.39
N SER A 623 9.36 0.02 0.92
CA SER A 623 8.40 1.09 1.24
C SER A 623 7.63 0.73 2.49
N LYS A 624 8.06 1.32 3.61
CA LYS A 624 7.39 1.26 4.90
C LYS A 624 7.36 2.66 5.48
N THR A 625 6.19 3.10 5.92
CA THR A 625 6.04 4.40 6.59
C THR A 625 6.35 4.25 8.08
N VAL A 626 7.19 5.14 8.61
CA VAL A 626 7.32 5.33 10.06
C VAL A 626 6.23 6.30 10.48
N ASN A 627 5.11 5.77 10.98
CA ASN A 627 4.00 6.58 11.45
C ASN A 627 4.30 7.04 12.88
N LEU A 628 4.16 8.34 13.13
CA LEU A 628 4.49 8.97 14.39
C LEU A 628 3.26 9.67 14.97
N PRO A 629 3.02 9.59 16.28
CA PRO A 629 1.91 10.29 16.91
C PRO A 629 2.09 11.82 16.81
N HIS A 630 1.04 12.58 17.11
CA HIS A 630 1.02 14.04 16.92
C HIS A 630 2.09 14.76 17.76
N GLU A 631 2.33 14.25 18.96
CA GLU A 631 3.29 14.73 19.96
C GLU A 631 4.75 14.35 19.65
N ALA A 632 5.01 13.53 18.63
CA ALA A 632 6.38 13.19 18.26
C ALA A 632 7.16 14.45 17.91
N THR A 633 8.43 14.47 18.29
CA THR A 633 9.34 15.61 18.18
C THR A 633 10.17 15.56 16.90
N VAL A 634 10.88 16.65 16.59
CA VAL A 634 11.90 16.66 15.53
C VAL A 634 13.01 15.64 15.83
N GLU A 635 13.34 15.47 17.11
CA GLU A 635 14.34 14.52 17.57
C GLU A 635 13.95 13.07 17.25
N ASP A 636 12.66 12.73 17.38
CA ASP A 636 12.17 11.40 17.00
C ASP A 636 12.36 11.15 15.49
N VAL A 637 12.12 12.15 14.65
CA VAL A 637 12.34 12.07 13.20
C VAL A 637 13.83 11.90 12.89
N ARG A 638 14.69 12.69 13.53
CA ARG A 638 16.15 12.59 13.39
C ARG A 638 16.66 11.20 13.77
N SER A 639 16.23 10.69 14.92
CA SER A 639 16.54 9.35 15.41
C SER A 639 16.11 8.24 14.44
N VAL A 640 14.96 8.40 13.78
CA VAL A 640 14.48 7.47 12.74
C VAL A 640 15.42 7.46 11.55
N PHE A 641 15.81 8.63 11.03
CA PHE A 641 16.70 8.73 9.87
C PHE A 641 18.10 8.17 10.19
N GLU A 642 18.66 8.51 11.35
CA GLU A 642 19.95 7.99 11.79
C GLU A 642 19.94 6.48 11.99
N LEU A 643 18.88 5.93 12.59
CA LEU A 643 18.75 4.50 12.78
C LEU A 643 18.60 3.77 11.43
N ALA A 644 17.84 4.32 10.50
CA ALA A 644 17.67 3.75 9.17
C ALA A 644 19.01 3.69 8.41
N TRP A 645 19.82 4.74 8.49
CA TRP A 645 21.16 4.74 7.93
C TRP A 645 22.07 3.70 8.59
N LYS A 646 22.12 3.67 9.94
CA LYS A 646 22.93 2.72 10.71
C LYS A 646 22.58 1.27 10.37
N LEU A 647 21.30 0.99 10.14
CA LEU A 647 20.79 -0.33 9.78
C LEU A 647 20.81 -0.61 8.26
N LYS A 648 21.46 0.24 7.46
CA LYS A 648 21.62 0.07 6.00
C LYS A 648 20.29 -0.04 5.25
N CYS A 649 19.29 0.71 5.70
CA CYS A 649 18.10 0.95 4.88
C CYS A 649 18.47 1.71 3.60
N LYS A 650 17.77 1.47 2.50
CA LYS A 650 18.00 2.19 1.22
C LYS A 650 17.31 3.55 1.15
N GLY A 651 16.26 3.74 1.95
CA GLY A 651 15.58 5.01 2.15
C GLY A 651 14.59 4.91 3.31
N VAL A 652 14.07 6.05 3.77
CA VAL A 652 13.10 6.10 4.86
C VAL A 652 12.24 7.35 4.76
N THR A 653 10.98 7.23 5.19
CA THR A 653 10.05 8.36 5.28
C THR A 653 9.29 8.29 6.60
N VAL A 654 9.09 9.45 7.20
CA VAL A 654 8.27 9.63 8.39
C VAL A 654 6.94 10.26 8.03
N PHE A 655 5.91 9.90 8.78
CA PHE A 655 4.65 10.61 8.76
C PHE A 655 4.21 10.89 10.19
N ARG A 656 4.29 12.16 10.60
CA ARG A 656 3.70 12.61 11.87
C ARG A 656 2.25 13.00 11.67
N TYR A 657 1.37 12.52 12.53
CA TYR A 657 0.02 13.04 12.57
C TYR A 657 0.03 14.56 12.82
N GLY A 658 -0.74 15.29 12.02
CA GLY A 658 -0.77 16.76 12.03
C GLY A 658 0.27 17.44 11.13
N SER A 659 1.13 16.71 10.42
CA SER A 659 2.09 17.33 9.47
C SER A 659 1.46 17.76 8.14
N LYS A 660 0.27 17.27 7.80
CA LYS A 660 -0.47 17.69 6.59
C LYS A 660 -1.84 18.27 6.98
N PRO A 661 -2.34 19.33 6.29
CA PRO A 661 -3.62 19.99 6.61
C PRO A 661 -4.81 19.04 6.53
N GLU A 662 -4.76 18.11 5.58
CA GLU A 662 -5.81 17.13 5.34
C GLU A 662 -5.26 15.72 5.61
N GLN A 663 -5.94 15.01 6.50
CA GLN A 663 -5.61 13.64 6.85
C GLN A 663 -6.67 12.71 6.27
N VAL A 664 -6.22 11.62 5.66
CA VAL A 664 -7.12 10.59 5.11
C VAL A 664 -7.68 9.70 6.21
N LEU A 665 -7.10 9.82 7.39
CA LEU A 665 -7.51 9.13 8.60
C LEU A 665 -7.58 10.14 9.72
N TYR A 666 -8.73 10.21 10.35
CA TYR A 666 -8.90 11.01 11.55
C TYR A 666 -8.84 10.04 12.71
N VAL A 667 -7.89 10.20 13.63
CA VAL A 667 -7.86 9.46 14.89
C VAL A 667 -8.69 10.24 15.92
N GLY A 668 -9.55 9.54 16.65
CA GLY A 668 -10.46 10.11 17.62
C GLY A 668 -9.75 10.57 18.89
N GLU A 669 -9.24 11.79 18.83
CA GLU A 669 -9.14 12.86 19.86
C GLU A 669 -8.08 13.85 19.40
N ILE A 670 -8.30 14.46 18.24
CA ILE A 670 -7.75 15.80 17.97
C ILE A 670 -8.58 16.74 18.84
N LYS A 671 -7.95 17.50 19.74
CA LYS A 671 -8.56 18.53 20.62
C LYS A 671 -9.44 19.49 19.83
N THR A 672 -10.66 19.04 19.54
CA THR A 672 -11.79 19.77 19.00
C THR A 672 -12.95 19.39 19.90
N LYS A 673 -13.84 20.34 20.16
CA LYS A 673 -14.94 20.23 21.14
C LYS A 673 -15.96 19.10 20.85
N GLU A 674 -15.70 18.20 19.91
CA GLU A 674 -16.56 17.07 19.53
C GLU A 674 -15.74 15.76 19.49
N LYS A 675 -16.07 14.81 20.37
CA LYS A 675 -15.50 13.44 20.42
C LYS A 675 -15.80 12.67 19.12
N LYS A 676 -14.85 12.55 18.19
CA LYS A 676 -15.03 11.87 16.89
C LYS A 676 -14.41 10.47 16.88
N PHE A 677 -14.99 9.51 16.15
CA PHE A 677 -14.44 8.16 15.99
C PHE A 677 -13.26 8.12 15.01
N VAL A 678 -12.38 7.10 15.13
CA VAL A 678 -11.37 6.85 14.11
C VAL A 678 -12.07 6.59 12.78
N SER A 679 -11.74 7.36 11.75
CA SER A 679 -12.34 7.17 10.43
C SER A 679 -11.32 7.09 9.32
N ALA A 680 -11.64 6.31 8.29
CA ALA A 680 -10.84 6.08 7.12
C ALA A 680 -11.63 6.34 5.85
N GLU A 681 -10.99 6.95 4.86
CA GLU A 681 -11.58 7.08 3.53
C GLU A 681 -11.82 5.67 2.87
N PRO A 682 -12.58 5.55 1.77
CA PRO A 682 -12.99 4.26 1.20
C PRO A 682 -11.86 3.30 0.80
N GLU A 683 -10.79 3.83 0.20
CA GLU A 683 -9.68 3.07 -0.41
C GLU A 683 -8.47 2.79 0.54
N TYR A 684 -8.61 2.91 1.88
CA TYR A 684 -7.44 3.00 2.80
C TYR A 684 -7.18 1.62 3.38
N ALA A 685 -5.92 1.20 3.42
CA ALA A 685 -5.57 -0.19 3.72
C ALA A 685 -4.49 -0.38 4.79
N GLY A 686 -4.08 0.70 5.45
CA GLY A 686 -2.83 0.72 6.21
C GLY A 686 -1.64 1.14 5.33
N GLY A 687 -0.62 1.73 5.96
CA GLY A 687 0.52 2.36 5.29
C GLY A 687 0.33 3.85 5.06
N CYS A 688 1.19 4.44 4.21
CA CYS A 688 1.23 5.89 3.93
C CYS A 688 -0.19 6.47 3.90
N PRO A 689 -0.54 7.36 4.85
CA PRO A 689 -1.92 7.74 5.10
C PRO A 689 -2.55 8.45 3.90
N THR A 690 -1.78 9.04 3.00
CA THR A 690 -2.36 9.76 1.86
C THR A 690 -2.97 8.82 0.82
N LYS A 691 -4.25 9.02 0.55
CA LYS A 691 -4.90 8.70 -0.72
C LYS A 691 -4.86 9.83 -1.73
N THR A 692 -4.48 11.00 -1.28
CA THR A 692 -4.71 12.25 -1.96
C THR A 692 -3.61 13.20 -1.49
N CYS A 693 -3.00 13.93 -2.43
CA CYS A 693 -2.89 15.35 -2.21
C CYS A 693 -4.31 15.89 -2.45
N PRO A 694 -5.05 16.29 -1.42
CA PRO A 694 -6.47 16.62 -1.53
C PRO A 694 -6.70 17.96 -2.23
N PHE A 695 -7.83 18.05 -2.94
CA PHE A 695 -8.35 19.22 -3.65
C PHE A 695 -9.88 19.25 -3.44
N PRO A 696 -10.52 20.44 -3.38
CA PRO A 696 -11.92 20.58 -3.79
C PRO A 696 -12.12 20.31 -5.29
#